data_AF-A0A9D1X9M1-F1
#
_entry.id   AF-A0A9D1X9M1-F1
#
_cell.length_a   1.000
_cell.length_b   1.000
_cell.length_c   1.000
_cell.angle_alpha   90.00
_cell.angle_beta   90.00
_cell.angle_gamma   90.00
#
_symmetry.space_group_name_H-M   'P 1'
#
loop_
_entity.id
_entity.type
_entity.pdbx_description
1 polymer ?
#
loop_
_entity_poly.entity_id
_entity_poly.type
_entity_poly.pdbx_seq_one_letter_code
_entity_poly.pdbx_strand_id
1 'polypeptide(L)'
;RIVTLGDSPINTHISFGYGTCAEVASAYTSVADGVYYIKNSKGQYLAHPIYNNGTNKPLFVTVNADEQEVAHMPAYQWVVLKKYTNTAASKATSPVMIANREFDTDFEYDGVQLMQNEGAQYMSVNSPMMSTSKWGWDANNDGVIDTYPEVLSDKDSIEFVAVPATSVKDQYLGYKKIDADSLLVNKYTFNYWHPYADDKFIAKSDKDSTLTVLNGEQRAFGVSELDAILGVTSEGIEAGTQYSTIDIKYGYGKDMTEDDFKDIQKRIPNLAQLVRTVYKVDLNGIGWKVNDNDQFNLGADYSATKAPWVYDVQNEVHYYAFFKENNHINGNDYYAIVRAQSVYEDNDVYYFDSARAPFVIASNKAGVSDYDGAATLKNQPLWETRTSAFAIERDNTPLYRRFNSTLEGQAGDGVDTLRFYEKYRNEYLMIEANPNFMVEHIDFLGIDAQDKAQGGLAFIVDTAWVNRGAGNIKPQYLISIDRHDLAGTPGVPCTYEHNHYDNQGNAVDAAHCSHAIPATPGFARGKYLINFHNVARYDKWANNLNSVDESAYRWNKYDRAGFKEAIVYNDTLWILRDEFKNLKNEEIDFEALRKAENEALNKWVKEYKTYYGTEAKAAAAYPSYIYDLTGDNHKYATWSMRFFDRSVAANEVEADRAFLFESMKSYHWNAPYSYDIPYSLDDPEGDIAPDYAAWLKMQNGCLVLSTEDSNFSDITTGNDDALIFNVEHVCGDKVAVDNENIAVEGVSVVAGNGQVTIMGAAGKNVTITNILGKVIASQVIASDNATIAVPAGIVAVAVEGEAAVKAIVK
;
A
#
# COMPACT_ATOMS: atom_id res chain seq x y z
N ARG A 1 -13.61 11.94 73.57
CA ARG A 1 -13.81 11.13 72.35
C ARG A 1 -12.52 11.22 71.56
N ILE A 2 -11.93 10.09 71.17
CA ILE A 2 -10.71 10.04 70.35
C ILE A 2 -11.16 10.13 68.90
N VAL A 3 -10.56 11.04 68.13
CA VAL A 3 -10.70 11.12 66.68
C VAL A 3 -9.43 10.53 66.09
N THR A 4 -9.58 9.52 65.25
CA THR A 4 -8.48 8.92 64.49
C THR A 4 -8.56 9.44 63.07
N LEU A 5 -7.54 10.17 62.62
CA LEU A 5 -7.36 10.57 61.22
C LEU A 5 -6.50 9.50 60.54
N GLY A 6 -6.93 9.03 59.37
CA GLY A 6 -6.17 8.15 58.49
C GLY A 6 -6.42 8.54 57.03
N ASP A 7 -5.57 8.09 56.11
CA ASP A 7 -5.46 8.53 54.69
C ASP A 7 -6.66 8.19 53.77
N SER A 8 -7.85 7.95 54.34
CA SER A 8 -9.10 7.77 53.59
C SER A 8 -9.78 9.11 53.27
N PRO A 9 -10.56 9.19 52.18
CA PRO A 9 -11.19 10.43 51.74
C PRO A 9 -12.04 11.06 52.87
N ILE A 10 -11.84 12.36 53.11
CA ILE A 10 -12.56 13.12 54.13
C ILE A 10 -14.03 13.22 53.70
N ASN A 11 -14.88 12.33 54.22
CA ASN A 11 -16.31 12.30 53.90
C ASN A 11 -17.11 13.38 54.67
N THR A 12 -16.50 14.15 55.57
CA THR A 12 -17.18 15.23 56.32
C THR A 12 -16.17 16.27 56.79
N HIS A 13 -16.33 17.52 56.37
CA HIS A 13 -15.59 18.66 56.93
C HIS A 13 -16.36 19.26 58.10
N ILE A 14 -15.79 19.20 59.31
CA ILE A 14 -16.35 19.82 60.51
C ILE A 14 -15.43 20.95 60.94
N SER A 15 -15.86 22.20 60.81
CA SER A 15 -15.16 23.35 61.38
C SER A 15 -15.61 23.62 62.81
N PHE A 16 -14.68 23.72 63.76
CA PHE A 16 -14.98 24.09 65.15
C PHE A 16 -15.07 25.62 65.30
N GLY A 17 -16.25 26.19 64.99
CA GLY A 17 -16.62 27.55 65.34
C GLY A 17 -17.59 27.59 66.54
N TYR A 18 -17.62 28.70 67.29
CA TYR A 18 -18.62 28.95 68.33
C TYR A 18 -20.01 29.18 67.69
N GLY A 19 -20.71 28.08 67.35
CA GLY A 19 -22.03 28.08 66.73
C GLY A 19 -22.42 26.67 66.26
N THR A 20 -23.71 26.38 66.18
CA THR A 20 -24.26 25.06 65.79
C THR A 20 -23.64 24.51 64.50
N CYS A 21 -23.48 23.18 64.39
CA CYS A 21 -22.97 22.50 63.20
C CYS A 21 -23.79 22.90 61.96
N ALA A 22 -23.19 23.67 61.06
CA ALA A 22 -23.70 23.93 59.72
C ALA A 22 -22.82 23.18 58.71
N GLU A 23 -23.44 22.58 57.69
CA GLU A 23 -22.72 22.10 56.52
C GLU A 23 -22.07 23.30 55.83
N VAL A 24 -20.74 23.34 55.79
CA VAL A 24 -20.02 24.22 54.85
C VAL A 24 -19.90 23.40 53.58
N ALA A 25 -20.62 23.78 52.52
CA ALA A 25 -20.40 23.19 51.21
C ALA A 25 -18.92 23.38 50.86
N SER A 26 -18.16 22.29 50.74
CA SER A 26 -16.77 22.40 50.33
C SER A 26 -16.76 22.79 48.85
N ALA A 27 -15.93 23.77 48.49
CA ALA A 27 -15.74 24.14 47.09
C ALA A 27 -14.93 23.07 46.32
N TYR A 28 -14.58 21.93 46.94
CA TYR A 28 -13.86 20.86 46.27
C TYR A 28 -14.71 20.23 45.16
N THR A 29 -14.09 20.02 44.02
CA THR A 29 -14.72 19.39 42.85
C THR A 29 -13.74 18.43 42.19
N SER A 30 -14.16 17.80 41.09
CA SER A 30 -13.35 16.88 40.30
C SER A 30 -13.85 16.84 38.85
N VAL A 31 -12.99 16.40 37.93
CA VAL A 31 -13.35 16.14 36.52
C VAL A 31 -13.33 14.64 36.25
N ALA A 32 -14.14 14.16 35.31
CA ALA A 32 -14.18 12.74 34.96
C ALA A 32 -12.82 12.26 34.41
N ASP A 33 -12.56 10.95 34.50
CA ASP A 33 -11.39 10.37 33.85
C ASP A 33 -11.48 10.61 32.34
N GLY A 34 -10.42 11.10 31.71
CA GLY A 34 -10.44 11.44 30.29
C GLY A 34 -9.22 12.21 29.82
N VAL A 35 -9.27 12.66 28.56
CA VAL A 35 -8.25 13.51 27.95
C VAL A 35 -8.86 14.90 27.72
N TYR A 36 -8.15 15.94 28.15
CA TYR A 36 -8.66 17.31 28.18
C TYR A 36 -7.65 18.31 27.63
N TYR A 37 -8.16 19.38 27.04
CA TYR A 37 -7.45 20.66 26.98
C TYR A 37 -7.66 21.38 28.31
N ILE A 38 -6.59 21.93 28.88
CA ILE A 38 -6.68 22.82 30.05
C ILE A 38 -6.56 24.26 29.54
N LYS A 39 -7.61 25.06 29.72
CA LYS A 39 -7.67 26.45 29.25
C LYS A 39 -7.70 27.42 30.42
N ASN A 40 -7.12 28.60 30.25
CA ASN A 40 -7.33 29.70 31.19
C ASN A 40 -8.53 30.58 30.78
N SER A 41 -8.91 31.53 31.64
CA SER A 41 -10.01 32.48 31.38
C SER A 41 -9.79 33.41 30.17
N LYS A 42 -8.58 33.46 29.60
CA LYS A 42 -8.28 34.18 28.35
C LYS A 42 -8.42 33.30 27.11
N GLY A 43 -8.82 32.03 27.27
CA GLY A 43 -8.93 31.05 26.19
C GLY A 43 -7.59 30.47 25.73
N GLN A 44 -6.49 30.71 26.46
CA GLN A 44 -5.19 30.14 26.14
C GLN A 44 -5.10 28.70 26.64
N TYR A 45 -4.37 27.86 25.92
CA TYR A 45 -4.18 26.44 26.22
C TYR A 45 -2.92 26.23 27.03
N LEU A 46 -2.96 25.41 28.09
CA LEU A 46 -1.76 24.94 28.76
C LEU A 46 -1.10 23.87 27.89
N ALA A 47 0.13 24.10 27.43
CA ALA A 47 0.80 23.18 26.51
C ALA A 47 2.33 23.27 26.57
N HIS A 48 2.98 22.30 25.92
CA HIS A 48 4.39 22.36 25.54
C HIS A 48 4.49 22.62 24.03
N PRO A 49 4.50 23.89 23.59
CA PRO A 49 4.69 24.20 22.17
C PRO A 49 6.03 23.66 21.66
N ILE A 50 6.21 23.54 20.34
CA ILE A 50 7.42 22.93 19.72
C ILE A 50 8.72 23.58 20.21
N TYR A 51 8.74 24.89 20.45
CA TYR A 51 9.93 25.59 20.95
C TYR A 51 10.25 25.30 22.43
N ASN A 52 9.30 24.74 23.17
CA ASN A 52 9.51 24.25 24.53
C ASN A 52 9.86 22.76 24.52
N ASN A 53 9.11 21.96 23.75
CA ASN A 53 9.33 20.50 23.56
C ASN A 53 9.63 19.74 24.85
N GLY A 54 8.91 20.00 25.94
CA GLY A 54 9.13 19.35 27.23
C GLY A 54 10.47 19.68 27.91
N THR A 55 11.20 20.70 27.43
CA THR A 55 12.48 21.14 28.02
C THR A 55 12.30 22.26 29.04
N ASN A 56 11.07 22.73 29.26
CA ASN A 56 10.73 23.71 30.29
C ASN A 56 9.32 23.42 30.81
N LYS A 57 8.90 24.10 31.89
CA LYS A 57 7.52 24.04 32.37
C LYS A 57 6.51 24.34 31.24
N PRO A 58 5.31 23.74 31.24
CA PRO A 58 4.28 24.07 30.25
C PRO A 58 3.82 25.53 30.41
N LEU A 59 3.30 26.09 29.33
CA LEU A 59 2.94 27.50 29.22
C LEU A 59 1.49 27.63 28.76
N PHE A 60 0.82 28.69 29.20
CA PHE A 60 -0.43 29.12 28.56
C PHE A 60 -0.11 29.81 27.23
N VAL A 61 -0.50 29.16 26.12
CA VAL A 61 -0.25 29.60 24.75
C VAL A 61 -1.54 29.98 24.04
N THR A 62 -1.47 31.03 23.23
CA THR A 62 -2.57 31.40 22.33
C THR A 62 -2.43 30.59 21.05
N VAL A 63 -3.54 30.00 20.60
CA VAL A 63 -3.60 29.21 19.37
C VAL A 63 -4.39 29.97 18.31
N ASN A 64 -3.87 30.00 17.09
CA ASN A 64 -4.59 30.51 15.93
C ASN A 64 -5.44 29.38 15.33
N ALA A 65 -6.75 29.42 15.57
CA ALA A 65 -7.67 28.36 15.12
C ALA A 65 -7.80 28.26 13.58
N ASP A 66 -7.40 29.30 12.84
CA ASP A 66 -7.39 29.27 11.36
C ASP A 66 -6.14 28.55 10.82
N GLU A 67 -5.12 28.34 11.64
CA GLU A 67 -3.82 27.79 11.24
C GLU A 67 -3.45 26.51 11.99
N GLN A 68 -4.08 26.19 13.12
CA GLN A 68 -3.70 25.09 14.00
C GLN A 68 -4.92 24.34 14.51
N GLU A 69 -4.86 23.02 14.48
CA GLU A 69 -5.87 22.12 15.06
C GLU A 69 -5.30 21.42 16.31
N VAL A 70 -5.65 21.92 17.49
CA VAL A 70 -5.16 21.37 18.78
C VAL A 70 -5.65 19.94 19.05
N ALA A 71 -6.71 19.49 18.38
CA ALA A 71 -7.15 18.10 18.41
C ALA A 71 -6.11 17.14 17.83
N HIS A 72 -5.22 17.59 16.96
CA HIS A 72 -4.15 16.78 16.40
C HIS A 72 -2.82 16.92 17.16
N MET A 73 -2.72 17.85 18.10
CA MET A 73 -1.45 18.19 18.77
C MET A 73 -1.42 17.67 20.22
N PRO A 74 -0.82 16.50 20.49
CA PRO A 74 -0.84 15.88 21.82
C PRO A 74 -0.14 16.73 22.91
N ALA A 75 0.81 17.59 22.54
CA ALA A 75 1.41 18.59 23.44
C ALA A 75 0.42 19.51 24.16
N TYR A 76 -0.79 19.68 23.61
CA TYR A 76 -1.89 20.51 24.14
C TYR A 76 -2.91 19.70 24.95
N GLN A 77 -2.74 18.38 25.01
CA GLN A 77 -3.69 17.44 25.58
C GLN A 77 -3.16 16.88 26.90
N TRP A 78 -4.05 16.70 27.86
CA TRP A 78 -3.73 16.25 29.21
C TRP A 78 -4.58 15.06 29.59
N VAL A 79 -3.95 13.95 29.98
CA VAL A 79 -4.62 12.80 30.58
C VAL A 79 -4.94 13.15 32.03
N VAL A 80 -6.20 12.99 32.42
CA VAL A 80 -6.68 13.32 33.76
C VAL A 80 -7.37 12.12 34.37
N LEU A 81 -6.93 11.72 35.56
CA LEU A 81 -7.43 10.54 36.27
C LEU A 81 -7.78 10.88 37.72
N LYS A 82 -8.97 10.52 38.18
CA LYS A 82 -9.34 10.60 39.61
C LYS A 82 -8.46 9.68 40.45
N LYS A 83 -8.02 10.17 41.61
CA LYS A 83 -7.32 9.34 42.59
C LYS A 83 -8.26 8.36 43.30
N TYR A 84 -9.48 8.78 43.63
CA TYR A 84 -10.45 7.98 44.39
C TYR A 84 -11.64 7.58 43.52
N THR A 85 -11.78 6.28 43.27
CA THR A 85 -12.80 5.71 42.37
C THR A 85 -13.84 4.83 43.08
N ASN A 86 -13.83 4.79 44.41
CA ASN A 86 -14.56 3.78 45.18
C ASN A 86 -16.07 4.07 45.37
N THR A 87 -16.46 5.33 45.56
CA THR A 87 -17.86 5.73 45.83
C THR A 87 -18.28 6.94 45.01
N ALA A 88 -19.59 7.16 44.82
CA ALA A 88 -20.09 8.34 44.11
C ALA A 88 -19.66 9.66 44.79
N ALA A 89 -19.71 9.70 46.13
CA ALA A 89 -19.28 10.86 46.91
C ALA A 89 -17.77 11.13 46.76
N SER A 90 -16.93 10.09 46.91
CA SER A 90 -15.48 10.26 46.75
C SER A 90 -15.08 10.64 45.33
N LYS A 91 -15.82 10.19 44.31
CA LYS A 91 -15.58 10.57 42.90
C LYS A 91 -15.94 12.02 42.61
N ALA A 92 -16.89 12.62 43.32
CA ALA A 92 -17.36 13.98 43.05
C ALA A 92 -16.31 15.04 43.44
N THR A 93 -15.52 14.77 44.48
CA THR A 93 -14.52 15.71 45.02
C THR A 93 -13.10 15.16 44.98
N SER A 94 -12.86 14.06 44.26
CA SER A 94 -11.55 13.41 44.18
C SER A 94 -10.49 14.38 43.64
N PRO A 95 -9.31 14.48 44.27
CA PRO A 95 -8.12 14.98 43.60
C PRO A 95 -7.88 14.20 42.31
N VAL A 96 -7.22 14.84 41.36
CA VAL A 96 -6.86 14.25 40.07
C VAL A 96 -5.35 14.15 39.93
N MET A 97 -4.92 13.13 39.18
CA MET A 97 -3.63 13.11 38.51
C MET A 97 -3.79 13.76 37.15
N ILE A 98 -2.83 14.60 36.76
CA ILE A 98 -2.78 15.29 35.46
C ILE A 98 -1.43 14.97 34.80
N ALA A 99 -1.45 14.48 33.57
CA ALA A 99 -0.25 14.16 32.78
C ALA A 99 -0.34 14.75 31.38
N ASN A 100 0.75 15.29 30.82
CA ASN A 100 0.73 15.70 29.41
C ASN A 100 0.65 14.46 28.51
N ARG A 101 -0.06 14.54 27.38
CA ARG A 101 -0.23 13.38 26.49
C ARG A 101 1.03 13.08 25.67
N GLU A 102 1.82 14.10 25.30
CA GLU A 102 3.03 13.95 24.48
C GLU A 102 4.31 13.70 25.31
N PHE A 103 4.36 14.19 26.54
CA PHE A 103 5.53 14.06 27.41
C PHE A 103 5.19 13.18 28.62
N ASP A 104 6.10 12.27 28.99
CA ASP A 104 5.87 11.20 29.98
C ASP A 104 5.94 11.71 31.44
N THR A 105 6.26 10.84 32.41
CA THR A 105 6.26 11.10 33.87
C THR A 105 6.96 12.38 34.35
N ASP A 106 7.82 12.97 33.52
CA ASP A 106 8.40 14.30 33.75
C ASP A 106 7.33 15.41 33.90
N PHE A 107 6.08 15.15 33.48
CA PHE A 107 4.96 16.08 33.58
C PHE A 107 3.69 15.46 34.18
N GLU A 108 3.87 14.51 35.11
CA GLU A 108 2.80 13.95 35.92
C GLU A 108 2.63 14.67 37.26
N TYR A 109 1.42 15.13 37.54
CA TYR A 109 1.07 15.84 38.77
C TYR A 109 0.01 15.05 39.53
N ASP A 110 0.40 14.33 40.59
CA ASP A 110 -0.54 13.58 41.44
C ASP A 110 -1.12 14.46 42.55
N GLY A 111 -2.38 14.21 42.91
CA GLY A 111 -3.04 14.83 44.06
C GLY A 111 -3.50 16.27 43.83
N VAL A 112 -3.67 16.71 42.58
CA VAL A 112 -4.17 18.06 42.26
C VAL A 112 -5.63 18.16 42.69
N GLN A 113 -5.89 18.92 43.75
CA GLN A 113 -7.25 19.15 44.25
C GLN A 113 -7.88 20.33 43.52
N LEU A 114 -8.96 20.06 42.78
CA LEU A 114 -9.74 21.07 42.07
C LEU A 114 -10.77 21.72 43.00
N MET A 115 -11.05 23.00 42.73
CA MET A 115 -11.99 23.84 43.43
C MET A 115 -12.95 24.52 42.44
N GLN A 116 -14.24 24.57 42.76
CA GLN A 116 -15.23 25.36 42.02
C GLN A 116 -16.32 25.82 43.00
N ASN A 117 -16.40 27.13 43.21
CA ASN A 117 -17.46 27.72 44.03
C ASN A 117 -18.82 27.58 43.32
N GLU A 118 -19.90 27.50 44.09
CA GLU A 118 -21.26 27.43 43.55
C GLU A 118 -21.52 28.64 42.61
N GLY A 119 -21.93 28.35 41.37
CA GLY A 119 -22.15 29.36 40.32
C GLY A 119 -20.90 29.88 39.60
N ALA A 120 -19.70 29.41 39.95
CA ALA A 120 -18.47 29.80 39.24
C ALA A 120 -18.36 29.09 37.87
N GLN A 121 -17.99 29.84 36.84
CA GLN A 121 -17.74 29.30 35.50
C GLN A 121 -16.45 28.49 35.42
N TYR A 122 -15.39 28.97 36.10
CA TYR A 122 -14.06 28.37 36.06
C TYR A 122 -13.73 27.63 37.35
N MET A 123 -12.84 26.65 37.25
CA MET A 123 -12.23 25.96 38.37
C MET A 123 -10.92 26.65 38.77
N SER A 124 -10.40 26.33 39.95
CA SER A 124 -9.03 26.63 40.36
C SER A 124 -8.39 25.41 41.03
N VAL A 125 -7.09 25.47 41.28
CA VAL A 125 -6.39 24.47 42.12
C VAL A 125 -6.34 24.96 43.56
N ASN A 126 -6.51 24.06 44.54
CA ASN A 126 -6.48 24.42 45.97
C ASN A 126 -5.09 24.88 46.45
N SER A 127 -4.04 24.39 45.79
CA SER A 127 -2.65 24.77 46.02
C SER A 127 -1.94 24.83 44.66
N PRO A 128 -0.88 25.66 44.52
CA PRO A 128 -0.13 25.72 43.27
C PRO A 128 0.38 24.34 42.84
N MET A 129 0.22 24.03 41.56
CA MET A 129 0.79 22.84 40.94
C MET A 129 2.25 23.15 40.59
N MET A 130 3.19 22.48 41.25
CA MET A 130 4.62 22.70 41.07
C MET A 130 5.19 21.69 40.08
N SER A 131 6.17 22.09 39.27
CA SER A 131 6.89 21.16 38.38
C SER A 131 7.55 20.04 39.19
N THR A 132 7.60 18.83 38.63
CA THR A 132 8.32 17.66 39.17
C THR A 132 9.82 17.69 38.83
N SER A 133 10.20 18.54 37.87
CA SER A 133 11.59 18.76 37.42
C SER A 133 12.06 20.16 37.79
N LYS A 134 13.37 20.29 38.06
CA LYS A 134 13.98 21.57 38.42
C LYS A 134 14.35 22.34 37.16
N TRP A 135 14.03 23.63 37.12
CA TRP A 135 14.28 24.48 35.95
C TRP A 135 14.76 25.88 36.39
N GLY A 136 15.88 26.37 35.84
CA GLY A 136 16.39 27.74 36.07
C GLY A 136 17.91 27.91 35.96
N TRP A 137 18.35 29.09 35.51
CA TRP A 137 19.74 29.58 35.59
C TRP A 137 19.77 30.83 36.49
N ASP A 138 20.63 30.85 37.51
CA ASP A 138 20.82 32.03 38.35
C ASP A 138 21.78 33.00 37.67
N ALA A 139 21.31 34.21 37.36
CA ALA A 139 22.15 35.25 36.79
C ALA A 139 23.15 35.85 37.79
N ASN A 140 23.00 35.56 39.11
CA ASN A 140 23.76 36.21 40.18
C ASN A 140 24.66 35.27 40.99
N ASN A 141 24.72 33.97 40.66
CA ASN A 141 25.64 33.02 41.28
C ASN A 141 26.04 31.94 40.26
N ASP A 142 27.31 31.54 40.29
CA ASP A 142 27.98 30.59 39.39
C ASP A 142 27.53 29.12 39.53
N GLY A 143 26.25 28.88 39.84
CA GLY A 143 25.68 27.54 39.93
C GLY A 143 24.15 27.54 40.12
N VAL A 144 23.47 26.78 39.26
CA VAL A 144 22.05 26.36 39.25
C VAL A 144 21.21 26.76 40.47
N ILE A 145 20.20 27.63 40.28
CA ILE A 145 19.07 27.71 41.22
C ILE A 145 18.08 26.59 40.86
N ASP A 146 18.07 25.60 41.74
CA ASP A 146 17.29 24.36 41.70
C ASP A 146 15.82 24.57 42.13
N THR A 147 15.09 25.53 41.52
CA THR A 147 13.68 25.75 41.85
C THR A 147 12.74 24.89 41.02
N TYR A 148 11.72 24.31 41.66
CA TYR A 148 10.57 23.71 41.00
C TYR A 148 9.61 24.84 40.61
N PRO A 149 9.52 25.24 39.34
CA PRO A 149 8.65 26.36 38.98
C PRO A 149 7.18 26.01 39.16
N GLU A 150 6.39 27.01 39.51
CA GLU A 150 4.92 26.94 39.49
C GLU A 150 4.41 26.76 38.06
N VAL A 151 3.54 25.76 37.87
CA VAL A 151 2.90 25.38 36.61
C VAL A 151 1.48 25.92 36.53
N LEU A 152 0.68 25.70 37.58
CA LEU A 152 -0.62 26.32 37.77
C LEU A 152 -0.65 27.01 39.12
N SER A 153 -1.12 28.26 39.15
CA SER A 153 -1.31 29.04 40.36
C SER A 153 -2.65 28.71 41.02
N ASP A 154 -2.74 28.85 42.34
CA ASP A 154 -4.02 28.79 43.07
C ASP A 154 -4.97 29.95 42.71
N LYS A 155 -4.48 30.94 41.97
CA LYS A 155 -5.23 32.08 41.42
C LYS A 155 -5.64 31.89 39.97
N ASP A 156 -5.17 30.85 39.28
CA ASP A 156 -5.53 30.62 37.89
C ASP A 156 -6.99 30.15 37.80
N SER A 157 -7.72 30.77 36.87
CA SER A 157 -9.07 30.36 36.49
C SER A 157 -8.96 29.43 35.29
N ILE A 158 -9.24 28.14 35.51
CA ILE A 158 -9.05 27.08 34.53
C ILE A 158 -10.34 26.37 34.13
N GLU A 159 -10.36 25.83 32.93
CA GLU A 159 -11.44 25.01 32.37
C GLU A 159 -10.84 23.75 31.74
N PHE A 160 -11.51 22.60 31.95
CA PHE A 160 -11.18 21.33 31.32
C PHE A 160 -12.17 21.07 30.17
N VAL A 161 -11.66 21.12 28.94
CA VAL A 161 -12.46 20.87 27.73
C VAL A 161 -12.09 19.50 27.17
N ALA A 162 -13.04 18.59 27.03
CA ALA A 162 -12.77 17.23 26.56
C ALA A 162 -12.21 17.23 25.13
N VAL A 163 -11.20 16.39 24.90
CA VAL A 163 -10.61 16.15 23.58
C VAL A 163 -11.56 15.23 22.76
N PRO A 164 -11.71 15.44 21.43
CA PRO A 164 -12.51 14.57 20.58
C PRO A 164 -12.09 13.09 20.68
N ALA A 165 -13.07 12.18 20.71
CA ALA A 165 -12.82 10.74 20.79
C ALA A 165 -11.98 10.20 19.62
N THR A 166 -12.07 10.84 18.43
CA THR A 166 -11.23 10.51 17.27
C THR A 166 -9.76 10.73 17.53
N SER A 167 -9.39 11.81 18.21
CA SER A 167 -8.01 12.10 18.61
C SER A 167 -7.55 11.18 19.75
N VAL A 168 -8.44 10.82 20.68
CA VAL A 168 -8.10 9.92 21.80
C VAL A 168 -7.72 8.51 21.32
N LYS A 169 -8.38 8.01 20.26
CA LYS A 169 -8.14 6.68 19.69
C LYS A 169 -7.02 6.61 18.65
N ASP A 170 -6.51 7.75 18.20
CA ASP A 170 -5.48 7.79 17.18
C ASP A 170 -4.09 7.59 17.82
N GLN A 171 -3.39 6.52 17.41
CA GLN A 171 -2.05 6.20 17.87
C GLN A 171 -0.96 7.03 17.18
N TYR A 172 -1.24 7.54 15.96
CA TYR A 172 -0.28 8.31 15.16
C TYR A 172 -0.45 9.82 15.36
N LEU A 173 -1.31 10.23 16.30
CA LEU A 173 -1.65 11.63 16.54
C LEU A 173 -0.40 12.51 16.70
N GLY A 174 -0.36 13.63 15.98
CA GLY A 174 0.70 14.65 16.09
C GLY A 174 1.94 14.40 15.27
N TYR A 175 2.07 13.25 14.60
CA TYR A 175 3.18 12.94 13.70
C TYR A 175 2.68 12.29 12.42
N LYS A 176 3.28 12.61 11.27
CA LYS A 176 2.91 11.96 10.01
C LYS A 176 3.33 10.50 10.05
N LYS A 177 2.37 9.58 9.94
CA LYS A 177 2.63 8.19 9.55
C LYS A 177 2.40 8.06 8.04
N ILE A 178 3.44 7.66 7.33
CA ILE A 178 3.36 7.30 5.92
C ILE A 178 3.22 5.79 5.83
N ASP A 179 2.28 5.34 5.00
CA ASP A 179 2.04 3.93 4.70
C ASP A 179 3.29 3.26 4.09
N ALA A 180 3.62 2.06 4.54
CA ALA A 180 4.86 1.37 4.17
C ALA A 180 4.93 1.08 2.66
N ASP A 181 3.83 0.59 2.06
CA ASP A 181 3.76 0.31 0.63
C ASP A 181 3.96 1.60 -0.19
N SER A 182 3.46 2.72 0.31
CA SER A 182 3.67 4.02 -0.32
C SER A 182 5.13 4.48 -0.28
N LEU A 183 5.90 4.17 0.77
CA LEU A 183 7.31 4.56 0.90
C LEU A 183 8.22 3.80 -0.07
N LEU A 184 7.84 2.59 -0.48
CA LEU A 184 8.63 1.77 -1.41
C LEU A 184 8.70 2.36 -2.82
N VAL A 185 7.73 3.18 -3.20
CA VAL A 185 7.45 3.47 -4.61
C VAL A 185 7.17 4.92 -4.92
N ASN A 186 6.63 5.67 -3.96
CA ASN A 186 6.32 7.07 -4.16
C ASN A 186 7.49 7.92 -3.69
N LYS A 187 7.72 8.99 -4.43
CA LYS A 187 8.46 10.13 -3.92
C LYS A 187 7.48 11.11 -3.26
N TYR A 188 7.99 12.02 -2.45
CA TYR A 188 7.18 12.98 -1.71
C TYR A 188 7.65 14.39 -1.95
N THR A 189 6.70 15.30 -2.04
CA THR A 189 6.92 16.72 -2.19
C THR A 189 6.71 17.40 -0.85
N PHE A 190 7.48 18.45 -0.59
CA PHE A 190 7.45 19.18 0.68
C PHE A 190 7.05 20.62 0.39
N ASN A 191 5.75 20.89 0.44
CA ASN A 191 5.18 22.20 0.16
C ASN A 191 5.21 23.07 1.42
N TYR A 192 6.05 24.08 1.43
CA TYR A 192 6.18 25.04 2.52
C TYR A 192 4.90 25.86 2.65
N TRP A 193 4.32 25.86 3.85
CA TRP A 193 3.23 26.77 4.14
C TRP A 193 3.69 28.22 4.04
N HIS A 194 3.02 28.99 3.18
CA HIS A 194 3.26 30.41 3.01
C HIS A 194 1.93 31.16 2.85
N PRO A 195 1.70 32.27 3.59
CA PRO A 195 0.39 32.94 3.63
C PRO A 195 -0.08 33.55 2.31
N TYR A 196 0.82 33.71 1.34
CA TYR A 196 0.54 34.36 0.05
C TYR A 196 0.85 33.48 -1.18
N ALA A 197 1.27 32.22 -0.99
CA ALA A 197 1.63 31.32 -2.08
C ALA A 197 1.42 29.87 -1.67
N ASP A 198 0.84 29.06 -2.54
CA ASP A 198 0.54 27.64 -2.34
C ASP A 198 1.46 26.71 -3.14
N ASP A 199 2.39 27.26 -3.91
CA ASP A 199 3.26 26.57 -4.86
C ASP A 199 4.75 26.59 -4.47
N LYS A 200 5.04 26.61 -3.16
CA LYS A 200 6.42 26.76 -2.65
C LYS A 200 6.98 25.44 -2.16
N PHE A 201 7.82 24.78 -2.95
CA PHE A 201 8.34 23.45 -2.62
C PHE A 201 9.82 23.47 -2.25
N ILE A 202 10.22 22.59 -1.32
CA ILE A 202 11.64 22.29 -1.13
C ILE A 202 12.18 21.70 -2.44
N ALA A 203 13.32 22.21 -2.90
CA ALA A 203 14.01 21.76 -4.09
C ALA A 203 15.53 21.97 -3.93
N LYS A 204 16.33 21.22 -4.68
CA LYS A 204 17.77 21.49 -4.79
C LYS A 204 17.96 22.76 -5.62
N SER A 205 18.77 23.69 -5.12
CA SER A 205 19.24 24.86 -5.86
C SER A 205 19.90 24.45 -7.18
N ASP A 206 19.64 25.17 -8.27
CA ASP A 206 20.32 24.93 -9.56
C ASP A 206 21.82 25.31 -9.53
N LYS A 207 22.23 26.12 -8.55
CA LYS A 207 23.59 26.67 -8.48
C LYS A 207 24.57 25.75 -7.77
N ASP A 208 24.11 24.96 -6.81
CA ASP A 208 24.94 24.16 -5.93
C ASP A 208 24.17 22.95 -5.36
N SER A 209 24.64 22.36 -4.26
CA SER A 209 24.00 21.21 -3.61
C SER A 209 23.02 21.60 -2.50
N THR A 210 22.79 22.89 -2.23
CA THR A 210 21.90 23.35 -1.14
C THR A 210 20.43 23.13 -1.47
N LEU A 211 19.62 22.95 -0.43
CA LEU A 211 18.16 22.89 -0.52
C LEU A 211 17.57 24.27 -0.23
N THR A 212 16.61 24.66 -1.06
CA THR A 212 15.91 25.95 -1.02
C THR A 212 14.42 25.73 -1.19
N VAL A 213 13.60 26.74 -0.91
CA VAL A 213 12.16 26.72 -1.25
C VAL A 213 11.90 27.55 -2.50
N LEU A 214 11.47 26.90 -3.57
CA LEU A 214 11.29 27.50 -4.90
C LEU A 214 9.81 27.53 -5.29
N ASN A 215 9.42 28.51 -6.12
CA ASN A 215 8.05 28.63 -6.64
C ASN A 215 7.86 27.69 -7.83
N GLY A 216 6.76 26.94 -7.87
CA GLY A 216 6.34 26.11 -9.00
C GLY A 216 7.22 24.90 -9.31
N GLU A 217 8.40 24.77 -8.68
CA GLU A 217 9.30 23.64 -8.86
C GLU A 217 8.95 22.50 -7.90
N GLN A 218 7.95 21.71 -8.27
CA GLN A 218 7.60 20.51 -7.54
C GLN A 218 8.69 19.44 -7.75
N ARG A 219 9.63 19.36 -6.81
CA ARG A 219 10.64 18.28 -6.75
C ARG A 219 10.23 17.27 -5.68
N ALA A 220 10.24 16.00 -6.06
CA ALA A 220 9.89 14.90 -5.17
C ALA A 220 11.15 14.18 -4.67
N PHE A 221 11.15 13.84 -3.38
CA PHE A 221 12.23 13.19 -2.65
C PHE A 221 11.86 11.75 -2.28
N GLY A 222 12.84 10.85 -2.23
CA GLY A 222 12.68 9.56 -1.58
C GLY A 222 12.45 9.78 -0.08
N VAL A 223 11.54 8.98 0.50
CA VAL A 223 11.33 8.92 1.95
C VAL A 223 11.32 7.45 2.34
N SER A 224 12.05 7.10 3.39
CA SER A 224 12.14 5.70 3.84
C SER A 224 12.14 5.61 5.36
N GLU A 225 11.59 4.52 5.89
CA GLU A 225 11.76 4.14 7.30
C GLU A 225 13.20 3.68 7.56
N LEU A 226 13.66 3.82 8.81
CA LEU A 226 15.07 3.69 9.15
C LEU A 226 15.48 2.27 9.62
N ASP A 227 14.55 1.41 10.05
CA ASP A 227 14.86 0.07 10.57
C ASP A 227 15.61 -0.79 9.54
N ALA A 228 15.12 -0.84 8.29
CA ALA A 228 15.79 -1.57 7.22
C ALA A 228 17.19 -1.00 6.90
N ILE A 229 17.34 0.33 6.96
CA ILE A 229 18.58 1.03 6.64
C ILE A 229 19.65 0.81 7.73
N LEU A 230 19.25 0.78 8.99
CA LEU A 230 20.15 0.54 10.13
C LEU A 230 20.30 -0.94 10.48
N GLY A 231 19.62 -1.85 9.76
CA GLY A 231 19.66 -3.29 10.03
C GLY A 231 19.05 -3.64 11.39
N VAL A 232 17.95 -2.98 11.77
CA VAL A 232 17.18 -3.32 12.97
C VAL A 232 16.35 -4.58 12.68
N THR A 233 16.51 -5.60 13.52
CA THR A 233 15.77 -6.87 13.36
C THR A 233 14.84 -7.11 14.55
N SER A 234 13.77 -7.86 14.33
CA SER A 234 12.84 -8.25 15.39
C SER A 234 13.57 -8.99 16.53
N GLU A 235 14.50 -9.88 16.19
CA GLU A 235 15.35 -10.58 17.16
C GLU A 235 16.19 -9.59 17.99
N GLY A 236 16.75 -8.56 17.36
CA GLY A 236 17.53 -7.51 18.03
C GLY A 236 16.71 -6.67 19.00
N ILE A 237 15.46 -6.37 18.63
CA ILE A 237 14.48 -5.66 19.45
C ILE A 237 14.04 -6.53 20.64
N GLU A 238 13.66 -7.79 20.40
CA GLU A 238 13.22 -8.73 21.44
C GLU A 238 14.33 -9.00 22.47
N ALA A 239 15.59 -9.04 22.03
CA ALA A 239 16.76 -9.18 22.89
C ALA A 239 17.13 -7.88 23.64
N GLY A 240 16.49 -6.74 23.35
CA GLY A 240 16.79 -5.43 23.94
C GLY A 240 18.13 -4.83 23.50
N THR A 241 18.69 -5.31 22.38
CA THR A 241 19.99 -4.86 21.85
C THR A 241 19.87 -3.73 20.82
N GLN A 242 18.67 -3.57 20.26
CA GLN A 242 18.31 -2.51 19.33
C GLN A 242 16.94 -1.95 19.72
N TYR A 243 16.71 -0.69 19.39
CA TYR A 243 15.43 -0.03 19.47
C TYR A 243 14.85 0.06 18.05
N SER A 244 13.55 -0.19 17.91
CA SER A 244 12.87 0.14 16.66
C SER A 244 12.91 1.64 16.43
N THR A 245 12.98 2.01 15.17
CA THR A 245 12.86 3.37 14.65
C THR A 245 11.49 3.63 14.04
N ILE A 246 10.64 2.60 13.97
CA ILE A 246 9.27 2.61 13.47
C ILE A 246 8.32 2.49 14.65
N ASP A 247 7.23 3.27 14.64
CA ASP A 247 6.18 3.23 15.66
C ASP A 247 6.75 3.27 17.10
N ILE A 248 7.74 4.14 17.31
CA ILE A 248 8.41 4.37 18.59
C ILE A 248 7.38 4.92 19.58
N LYS A 249 7.15 4.20 20.68
CA LYS A 249 6.28 4.66 21.77
C LYS A 249 6.79 5.97 22.36
N TYR A 250 5.91 6.94 22.54
CA TYR A 250 6.21 8.20 23.21
C TYR A 250 5.01 8.70 24.04
N GLY A 251 5.25 9.69 24.89
CA GLY A 251 4.21 10.31 25.72
C GLY A 251 3.67 9.43 26.83
N TYR A 252 2.51 9.82 27.36
CA TYR A 252 1.90 9.18 28.53
C TYR A 252 1.71 7.67 28.30
N GLY A 253 2.31 6.87 29.19
CA GLY A 253 2.23 5.41 29.15
C GLY A 253 3.40 4.71 28.46
N LYS A 254 4.35 5.45 27.84
CA LYS A 254 5.46 4.83 27.09
C LYS A 254 6.32 3.85 27.92
N ASP A 255 6.49 4.14 29.22
CA ASP A 255 7.28 3.33 30.15
C ASP A 255 6.41 2.40 31.02
N MET A 256 5.08 2.41 30.82
CA MET A 256 4.16 1.53 31.54
C MET A 256 4.21 0.11 30.98
N THR A 257 3.95 -0.87 31.85
CA THR A 257 3.68 -2.24 31.37
C THR A 257 2.37 -2.27 30.58
N GLU A 258 2.21 -3.26 29.71
CA GLU A 258 0.95 -3.41 28.96
C GLU A 258 -0.27 -3.55 29.88
N ASP A 259 -0.12 -4.23 31.01
CA ASP A 259 -1.22 -4.43 31.96
C ASP A 259 -1.58 -3.14 32.69
N ASP A 260 -0.59 -2.34 33.09
CA ASP A 260 -0.82 -1.03 33.68
C ASP A 260 -1.51 -0.09 32.70
N PHE A 261 -1.07 -0.08 31.43
CA PHE A 261 -1.72 0.74 30.40
C PHE A 261 -3.15 0.27 30.10
N LYS A 262 -3.40 -1.06 30.06
CA LYS A 262 -4.75 -1.63 29.95
C LYS A 262 -5.65 -1.23 31.12
N ASP A 263 -5.10 -1.12 32.33
CA ASP A 263 -5.84 -0.62 33.49
C ASP A 263 -6.24 0.85 33.34
N ILE A 264 -5.40 1.68 32.72
CA ILE A 264 -5.81 3.03 32.32
C ILE A 264 -6.89 3.00 31.24
N GLN A 265 -6.77 2.14 30.23
CA GLN A 265 -7.78 2.03 29.16
C GLN A 265 -9.16 1.57 29.66
N LYS A 266 -9.23 0.84 30.79
CA LYS A 266 -10.51 0.53 31.46
C LYS A 266 -11.19 1.78 32.01
N ARG A 267 -10.40 2.81 32.36
CA ARG A 267 -10.88 4.10 32.89
C ARG A 267 -11.15 5.11 31.77
N ILE A 268 -10.31 5.12 30.74
CA ILE A 268 -10.43 5.95 29.54
C ILE A 268 -10.50 5.03 28.31
N PRO A 269 -11.72 4.60 27.92
CA PRO A 269 -11.89 3.69 26.80
C PRO A 269 -11.27 4.23 25.50
N ASN A 270 -10.56 3.36 24.79
CA ASN A 270 -9.86 3.65 23.52
C ASN A 270 -8.70 4.65 23.63
N LEU A 271 -8.16 4.95 24.82
CA LEU A 271 -6.92 5.72 24.91
C LEU A 271 -5.80 5.00 24.16
N ALA A 272 -5.30 5.60 23.09
CA ALA A 272 -4.20 5.04 22.31
C ALA A 272 -2.83 5.36 22.93
N GLN A 273 -1.93 4.38 22.95
CA GLN A 273 -0.51 4.61 23.16
C GLN A 273 0.04 5.32 21.92
N LEU A 274 0.60 6.52 22.09
CA LEU A 274 1.11 7.28 20.97
C LEU A 274 2.42 6.69 20.46
N VAL A 275 2.57 6.70 19.13
CA VAL A 275 3.75 6.20 18.42
C VAL A 275 4.19 7.17 17.32
N ARG A 276 5.50 7.20 17.01
CA ARG A 276 6.07 8.04 15.94
C ARG A 276 7.18 7.30 15.19
N THR A 277 7.37 7.61 13.92
CA THR A 277 8.35 6.95 13.05
C THR A 277 9.44 7.91 12.60
N VAL A 278 10.69 7.43 12.59
CA VAL A 278 11.84 8.15 12.05
C VAL A 278 11.92 7.94 10.54
N TYR A 279 12.10 9.03 9.80
CA TYR A 279 12.25 9.00 8.35
C TYR A 279 13.63 9.50 7.92
N LYS A 280 14.17 8.85 6.88
CA LYS A 280 15.24 9.38 6.04
C LYS A 280 14.60 10.02 4.81
N VAL A 281 15.13 11.17 4.40
CA VAL A 281 14.74 11.84 3.15
C VAL A 281 15.95 11.92 2.23
N ASP A 282 15.78 11.62 0.95
CA ASP A 282 16.85 11.63 -0.04
C ASP A 282 16.40 12.13 -1.41
N LEU A 283 17.37 12.53 -2.24
CA LEU A 283 17.15 12.76 -3.66
C LEU A 283 18.09 11.86 -4.45
N ASN A 284 17.51 10.89 -5.15
CA ASN A 284 18.25 9.92 -5.97
C ASN A 284 19.32 9.16 -5.16
N GLY A 285 18.95 8.69 -3.96
CA GLY A 285 19.83 7.97 -3.05
C GLY A 285 20.74 8.84 -2.20
N ILE A 286 20.84 10.15 -2.50
CA ILE A 286 21.64 11.10 -1.72
C ILE A 286 20.77 11.65 -0.59
N GLY A 287 21.04 11.22 0.64
CA GLY A 287 20.32 11.66 1.83
C GLY A 287 20.48 13.16 2.13
N TRP A 288 19.49 13.74 2.79
CA TRP A 288 19.57 15.10 3.33
C TRP A 288 20.64 15.21 4.42
N LYS A 289 21.40 16.31 4.37
CA LYS A 289 22.52 16.64 5.25
C LYS A 289 22.46 18.11 5.65
N VAL A 290 23.33 18.50 6.57
CA VAL A 290 23.51 19.91 6.95
C VAL A 290 24.97 20.29 6.83
N ASN A 291 25.26 21.35 6.07
CA ASN A 291 26.61 21.89 5.91
C ASN A 291 27.01 22.80 7.08
N ASP A 292 28.27 23.23 7.13
CA ASP A 292 28.79 24.10 8.20
C ASP A 292 28.14 25.49 8.30
N ASN A 293 27.39 25.90 7.27
CA ASN A 293 26.60 27.14 7.29
C ASN A 293 25.17 26.90 7.78
N ASP A 294 24.91 25.75 8.39
CA ASP A 294 23.59 25.29 8.83
C ASP A 294 22.55 25.25 7.70
N GLN A 295 22.98 24.98 6.47
CA GLN A 295 22.09 24.84 5.32
C GLN A 295 21.90 23.36 4.99
N PHE A 296 20.65 22.98 4.71
CA PHE A 296 20.37 21.66 4.18
C PHE A 296 20.98 21.50 2.79
N ASN A 297 21.54 20.33 2.50
CA ASN A 297 22.20 20.07 1.23
C ASN A 297 22.21 18.57 0.86
N LEU A 298 22.62 18.31 -0.38
CA LEU A 298 22.76 17.00 -1.02
C LEU A 298 24.21 16.79 -1.50
N GLY A 299 25.19 17.31 -0.76
CA GLY A 299 26.61 17.16 -1.08
C GLY A 299 27.14 15.77 -0.77
N ALA A 300 28.22 15.38 -1.47
CA ALA A 300 28.97 14.18 -1.11
C ALA A 300 29.59 14.34 0.29
N ASP A 301 29.72 13.22 1.02
CA ASP A 301 30.57 13.20 2.21
C ASP A 301 32.00 13.51 1.78
N TYR A 302 32.66 14.46 2.44
CA TYR A 302 34.02 14.77 2.09
C TYR A 302 34.91 13.54 2.37
N SER A 303 35.42 12.89 1.33
CA SER A 303 36.31 11.74 1.47
C SER A 303 37.64 12.16 2.10
N ALA A 304 38.01 11.50 3.20
CA ALA A 304 39.30 11.64 3.88
C ALA A 304 40.54 11.42 2.97
N THR A 305 40.37 10.91 1.74
CA THR A 305 41.49 10.62 0.82
C THR A 305 42.07 11.84 0.11
N LYS A 306 41.54 13.07 0.31
CA LYS A 306 42.03 14.28 -0.38
C LYS A 306 42.32 15.53 0.48
N ALA A 307 42.35 15.44 1.81
CA ALA A 307 42.98 16.50 2.62
C ALA A 307 43.46 15.98 3.99
N PRO A 308 44.69 16.29 4.42
CA PRO A 308 45.18 15.88 5.74
C PRO A 308 44.62 16.69 6.92
N TRP A 309 43.79 17.73 6.70
CA TRP A 309 43.39 18.70 7.73
C TRP A 309 42.02 19.37 7.50
N VAL A 310 40.96 18.63 7.15
CA VAL A 310 39.59 19.19 7.15
C VAL A 310 38.60 18.16 7.69
N TYR A 311 38.45 18.15 9.01
CA TYR A 311 37.12 18.01 9.59
C TYR A 311 36.42 19.37 9.35
N ASP A 312 35.10 19.44 9.26
CA ASP A 312 34.30 20.68 9.03
C ASP A 312 34.03 20.99 7.53
N VAL A 313 33.05 20.29 6.95
CA VAL A 313 32.32 20.73 5.72
C VAL A 313 30.82 20.42 5.87
N GLN A 314 30.52 19.30 6.53
CA GLN A 314 29.19 18.94 7.00
C GLN A 314 29.16 19.00 8.53
N ASN A 315 28.17 19.70 9.09
CA ASN A 315 27.80 19.60 10.49
C ASN A 315 27.08 18.27 10.75
N GLU A 316 26.28 17.80 9.79
CA GLU A 316 25.52 16.56 9.90
C GLU A 316 25.65 15.68 8.67
N VAL A 317 26.10 14.44 8.88
CA VAL A 317 26.31 13.45 7.81
C VAL A 317 25.00 12.83 7.35
N HIS A 318 24.00 12.75 8.23
CA HIS A 318 22.63 12.35 7.93
C HIS A 318 21.66 13.21 8.74
N TYR A 319 20.58 13.66 8.11
CA TYR A 319 19.48 14.32 8.80
C TYR A 319 18.25 13.40 8.81
N TYR A 320 18.12 12.61 9.88
CA TYR A 320 16.90 11.87 10.14
C TYR A 320 15.85 12.78 10.79
N ALA A 321 14.58 12.57 10.46
CA ALA A 321 13.52 13.47 10.88
C ALA A 321 12.29 12.74 11.42
N PHE A 322 11.65 13.37 12.40
CA PHE A 322 10.23 13.18 12.63
C PHE A 322 9.45 14.29 11.91
N PHE A 323 8.31 13.96 11.31
CA PHE A 323 7.39 14.94 10.75
C PHE A 323 6.32 15.25 11.79
N LYS A 324 6.53 16.30 12.58
CA LYS A 324 5.64 16.69 13.69
C LYS A 324 4.61 17.71 13.22
N GLU A 325 3.33 17.44 13.40
CA GLU A 325 2.28 18.37 12.97
C GLU A 325 2.39 19.70 13.72
N ASN A 326 2.29 20.81 12.98
CA ASN A 326 2.38 22.17 13.53
C ASN A 326 1.20 23.05 13.11
N ASN A 327 0.62 22.79 11.93
CA ASN A 327 -0.49 23.56 11.38
C ASN A 327 -1.52 22.62 10.70
N HIS A 328 -2.78 23.04 10.68
CA HIS A 328 -3.85 22.41 9.92
C HIS A 328 -4.64 23.51 9.21
N ILE A 329 -4.54 23.58 7.88
CA ILE A 329 -5.05 24.70 7.08
C ILE A 329 -5.79 24.16 5.87
N ASN A 330 -7.02 24.63 5.66
CA ASN A 330 -7.88 24.22 4.54
C ASN A 330 -8.05 22.69 4.42
N GLY A 331 -8.03 21.96 5.53
CA GLY A 331 -8.16 20.50 5.56
C GLY A 331 -6.84 19.74 5.38
N ASN A 332 -5.71 20.43 5.20
CA ASN A 332 -4.39 19.83 5.03
C ASN A 332 -3.53 19.99 6.28
N ASP A 333 -2.84 18.92 6.67
CA ASP A 333 -1.87 18.94 7.76
C ASP A 333 -0.49 19.39 7.26
N TYR A 334 0.15 20.27 8.00
CA TYR A 334 1.50 20.74 7.74
C TYR A 334 2.41 20.40 8.91
N TYR A 335 3.57 19.85 8.57
CA TYR A 335 4.47 19.23 9.51
C TYR A 335 5.78 20.02 9.62
N ALA A 336 6.19 20.32 10.84
CA ALA A 336 7.55 20.68 11.14
C ALA A 336 8.46 19.47 10.94
N ILE A 337 9.59 19.68 10.27
CA ILE A 337 10.63 18.66 10.10
C ILE A 337 11.58 18.83 11.30
N VAL A 338 11.36 18.05 12.34
CA VAL A 338 12.18 18.10 13.56
C VAL A 338 13.23 17.00 13.52
N ARG A 339 14.46 17.30 13.93
CA ARG A 339 15.55 16.34 13.87
C ARG A 339 15.28 15.16 14.79
N ALA A 340 15.38 13.95 14.25
CA ALA A 340 15.44 12.71 15.02
C ALA A 340 16.92 12.35 15.23
N GLN A 341 17.32 12.12 16.48
CA GLN A 341 18.68 11.70 16.80
C GLN A 341 18.64 10.68 17.93
N SER A 342 19.51 9.68 17.85
CA SER A 342 19.83 8.81 18.97
C SER A 342 21.29 9.01 19.38
N VAL A 343 21.59 8.79 20.65
CA VAL A 343 22.93 8.89 21.21
C VAL A 343 23.18 7.66 22.06
N TYR A 344 24.16 6.85 21.66
CA TYR A 344 24.62 5.67 22.38
C TYR A 344 26.05 5.93 22.88
N GLU A 345 26.31 5.75 24.16
CA GLU A 345 27.63 5.92 24.77
C GLU A 345 28.24 4.56 25.11
N ASP A 346 29.48 4.32 24.68
CA ASP A 346 30.24 3.12 25.02
C ASP A 346 31.71 3.47 25.22
N ASN A 347 32.24 3.20 26.42
CA ASN A 347 33.61 3.55 26.82
C ASN A 347 33.98 5.02 26.55
N ASP A 348 33.15 5.97 26.98
CA ASP A 348 33.30 7.42 26.77
C ASP A 348 33.30 7.86 25.28
N VAL A 349 32.86 6.98 24.36
CA VAL A 349 32.67 7.29 22.94
C VAL A 349 31.18 7.40 22.64
N TYR A 350 30.77 8.55 22.12
CA TYR A 350 29.40 8.79 21.68
C TYR A 350 29.21 8.38 20.21
N TYR A 351 28.20 7.56 20.00
CA TYR A 351 27.71 7.12 18.69
C TYR A 351 26.36 7.78 18.43
N PHE A 352 26.30 8.61 17.41
CA PHE A 352 25.08 9.28 16.98
C PHE A 352 24.35 8.46 15.92
N ASP A 353 23.03 8.58 15.88
CA ASP A 353 22.14 7.94 14.91
C ASP A 353 22.29 6.41 14.86
N SER A 354 22.50 5.81 16.03
CA SER A 354 22.61 4.37 16.24
C SER A 354 21.29 3.79 16.76
N ALA A 355 20.84 2.67 16.19
CA ALA A 355 19.68 1.93 16.69
C ALA A 355 19.91 1.30 18.08
N ARG A 356 21.10 1.41 18.68
CA ARG A 356 21.38 0.97 20.06
C ARG A 356 20.84 1.90 21.14
N ALA A 357 20.29 3.05 20.76
CA ALA A 357 19.61 3.98 21.64
C ALA A 357 18.29 4.43 20.99
N PRO A 358 17.26 4.78 21.77
CA PRO A 358 16.00 5.27 21.22
C PRO A 358 16.20 6.62 20.52
N PHE A 359 15.54 6.81 19.38
CA PHE A 359 15.52 8.09 18.70
C PHE A 359 14.57 9.07 19.40
N VAL A 360 15.07 10.28 19.64
CA VAL A 360 14.32 11.38 20.26
C VAL A 360 14.39 12.63 19.39
N ILE A 361 13.55 13.62 19.71
CA ILE A 361 13.65 14.94 19.06
C ILE A 361 14.90 15.64 19.57
N ALA A 362 15.81 15.98 18.66
CA ALA A 362 17.04 16.71 18.97
C ALA A 362 16.78 18.23 19.07
N SER A 363 17.84 19.01 19.31
CA SER A 363 17.77 20.46 19.54
C SER A 363 17.60 21.32 18.28
N ASN A 364 17.29 20.73 17.12
CA ASN A 364 17.15 21.44 15.85
C ASN A 364 15.94 20.99 15.02
N LYS A 365 15.54 21.86 14.08
CA LYS A 365 14.46 21.65 13.11
C LYS A 365 14.80 22.31 11.77
N ALA A 366 14.19 21.86 10.69
CA ALA A 366 14.29 22.56 9.41
C ALA A 366 13.47 23.86 9.44
N GLY A 367 14.00 24.92 8.85
CA GLY A 367 13.29 26.18 8.69
C GLY A 367 13.72 26.99 7.49
N VAL A 368 12.77 27.71 6.91
CA VAL A 368 12.98 28.52 5.71
C VAL A 368 13.43 29.93 6.11
N SER A 369 14.52 30.41 5.53
CA SER A 369 14.99 31.78 5.74
C SER A 369 14.28 32.76 4.81
N ASP A 370 13.16 33.34 5.24
CA ASP A 370 12.42 34.34 4.43
C ASP A 370 13.16 35.69 4.27
N TYR A 371 14.24 35.90 5.02
CA TYR A 371 15.00 37.17 5.04
C TYR A 371 16.23 37.16 4.14
N ASP A 372 16.66 36.00 3.62
CA ASP A 372 17.60 35.95 2.51
C ASP A 372 16.85 35.77 1.19
N GLY A 373 17.28 36.48 0.14
CA GLY A 373 16.62 36.43 -1.16
C GLY A 373 16.68 35.06 -1.87
N ALA A 374 17.23 34.04 -1.20
CA ALA A 374 17.40 32.68 -1.70
C ALA A 374 16.43 31.66 -1.05
N ALA A 375 15.66 32.04 -0.02
CA ALA A 375 14.74 31.15 0.69
C ALA A 375 15.37 29.80 1.06
N THR A 376 16.58 29.85 1.60
CA THR A 376 17.37 28.64 1.90
C THR A 376 16.71 27.83 3.00
N LEU A 377 16.76 26.49 2.90
CA LEU A 377 16.35 25.60 3.99
C LEU A 377 17.51 25.46 4.98
N LYS A 378 17.30 25.85 6.24
CA LYS A 378 18.32 25.90 7.29
C LYS A 378 18.00 24.98 8.46
N ASN A 379 19.05 24.50 9.11
CA ASN A 379 18.99 23.79 10.38
C ASN A 379 18.90 24.81 11.52
N GLN A 380 17.69 25.07 11.98
CA GLN A 380 17.41 26.08 13.00
C GLN A 380 17.35 25.47 14.40
N PRO A 381 17.69 26.21 15.46
CA PRO A 381 17.47 25.75 16.82
C PRO A 381 15.99 25.48 17.10
N LEU A 382 15.69 24.39 17.78
CA LEU A 382 14.32 23.98 18.10
C LEU A 382 13.59 25.03 18.95
N TRP A 383 14.32 25.65 19.89
CA TRP A 383 13.81 26.62 20.88
C TRP A 383 13.40 27.98 20.29
N GLU A 384 13.60 28.21 19.00
CA GLU A 384 13.05 29.39 18.33
C GLU A 384 11.53 29.25 18.18
N THR A 385 10.80 30.33 18.48
CA THR A 385 9.33 30.33 18.48
C THR A 385 8.71 30.16 17.10
N ARG A 386 9.38 30.63 16.05
CA ARG A 386 8.95 30.44 14.66
C ARG A 386 9.27 29.01 14.22
N THR A 387 8.29 28.33 13.63
CA THR A 387 8.44 26.98 13.07
C THR A 387 7.95 26.99 11.64
N SER A 388 8.79 26.55 10.71
CA SER A 388 8.35 26.30 9.33
C SER A 388 7.64 24.95 9.27
N ALA A 389 6.56 24.87 8.50
CA ALA A 389 5.77 23.66 8.36
C ALA A 389 5.53 23.35 6.88
N PHE A 390 5.46 22.07 6.55
CA PHE A 390 5.40 21.58 5.18
C PHE A 390 4.27 20.57 5.03
N ALA A 391 3.43 20.73 4.00
CA ALA A 391 2.56 19.66 3.55
C ALA A 391 3.43 18.63 2.82
N ILE A 392 3.35 17.38 3.27
CA ILE A 392 4.17 16.28 2.75
C ILE A 392 3.25 15.36 1.97
N GLU A 393 3.27 15.49 0.65
CA GLU A 393 2.31 14.82 -0.24
C GLU A 393 3.01 13.92 -1.25
N ARG A 394 2.34 12.83 -1.64
CA ARG A 394 2.85 11.91 -2.68
C ARG A 394 3.04 12.66 -3.99
N ASP A 395 4.11 12.36 -4.70
CA ASP A 395 4.25 12.70 -6.11
C ASP A 395 3.25 11.88 -6.91
N ASN A 396 2.23 12.55 -7.45
CA ASN A 396 1.15 11.92 -8.21
C ASN A 396 1.53 11.61 -9.67
N THR A 397 2.79 11.81 -10.06
CA THR A 397 3.28 11.43 -11.38
C THR A 397 3.19 9.90 -11.53
N PRO A 398 2.36 9.38 -12.45
CA PRO A 398 2.09 7.95 -12.49
C PRO A 398 3.33 7.17 -12.95
N LEU A 399 3.59 6.04 -12.28
CA LEU A 399 4.69 5.12 -12.62
C LEU A 399 4.30 4.15 -13.74
N TYR A 400 3.05 3.72 -13.72
CA TYR A 400 2.49 2.74 -14.64
C TYR A 400 1.23 3.31 -15.27
N ARG A 401 1.00 2.97 -16.54
CA ARG A 401 -0.22 3.30 -17.26
C ARG A 401 -1.38 2.50 -16.69
N ARG A 402 -2.42 3.24 -16.31
CA ARG A 402 -3.73 2.69 -15.98
C ARG A 402 -4.65 2.86 -17.18
N PHE A 403 -5.36 1.80 -17.54
CA PHE A 403 -6.32 1.81 -18.64
C PHE A 403 -7.71 2.18 -18.11
N ASN A 404 -7.85 3.45 -17.73
CA ASN A 404 -9.06 3.97 -17.09
C ASN A 404 -9.53 5.31 -17.67
N SER A 405 -8.90 5.76 -18.76
CA SER A 405 -9.23 7.02 -19.41
C SER A 405 -10.04 6.77 -20.69
N THR A 406 -10.57 7.83 -21.27
CA THR A 406 -11.25 7.72 -22.57
C THR A 406 -10.33 7.35 -23.72
N LEU A 407 -9.00 7.42 -23.55
CA LEU A 407 -8.04 6.97 -24.57
C LEU A 407 -8.14 5.47 -24.84
N GLU A 408 -8.57 4.70 -23.84
CA GLU A 408 -8.65 3.25 -23.91
C GLU A 408 -10.03 2.71 -24.32
N GLY A 409 -11.01 3.59 -24.53
CA GLY A 409 -12.37 3.24 -24.99
C GLY A 409 -13.47 3.64 -24.02
N GLN A 410 -13.31 3.30 -22.74
CA GLN A 410 -14.23 3.70 -21.67
C GLN A 410 -13.48 4.21 -20.44
N ALA A 411 -14.12 5.16 -19.73
CA ALA A 411 -13.60 5.61 -18.45
C ALA A 411 -13.84 4.54 -17.37
N GLY A 412 -12.85 4.34 -16.49
CA GLY A 412 -12.87 3.36 -15.41
C GLY A 412 -12.16 2.05 -15.73
N ASP A 413 -12.00 1.19 -14.74
CA ASP A 413 -11.17 -0.02 -14.82
C ASP A 413 -11.89 -1.25 -15.38
N GLY A 414 -12.85 -1.04 -16.29
CA GLY A 414 -13.61 -2.13 -16.88
C GLY A 414 -12.79 -2.90 -17.92
N VAL A 415 -13.21 -4.13 -18.23
CA VAL A 415 -12.66 -4.90 -19.34
C VAL A 415 -12.81 -4.11 -20.64
N ASP A 416 -11.73 -3.98 -21.39
CA ASP A 416 -11.73 -3.31 -22.69
C ASP A 416 -10.92 -4.10 -23.73
N THR A 417 -10.97 -3.66 -24.98
CA THR A 417 -10.22 -4.24 -26.09
C THR A 417 -9.25 -3.21 -26.66
N LEU A 418 -7.96 -3.53 -26.67
CA LEU A 418 -6.89 -2.63 -27.08
C LEU A 418 -6.00 -3.27 -28.12
N ARG A 419 -5.55 -2.48 -29.10
CA ARG A 419 -4.38 -2.80 -29.91
C ARG A 419 -3.15 -2.24 -29.22
N PHE A 420 -2.04 -2.94 -29.31
CA PHE A 420 -0.74 -2.48 -28.85
C PHE A 420 0.16 -2.30 -30.06
N TYR A 421 0.83 -1.16 -30.16
CA TYR A 421 1.77 -0.89 -31.25
C TYR A 421 3.08 -0.31 -30.74
N GLU A 422 4.18 -0.69 -31.37
CA GLU A 422 5.51 -0.20 -31.03
C GLU A 422 5.69 1.24 -31.52
N LYS A 423 6.20 2.08 -30.63
CA LYS A 423 6.25 3.55 -30.76
C LYS A 423 6.98 4.02 -32.02
N TYR A 424 8.08 3.37 -32.40
CA TYR A 424 8.94 3.87 -33.49
C TYR A 424 8.63 3.23 -34.84
N ARG A 425 8.37 1.92 -34.89
CA ARG A 425 8.13 1.17 -36.13
C ARG A 425 6.65 1.09 -36.49
N ASN A 426 5.75 1.39 -35.56
CA ASN A 426 4.29 1.24 -35.72
C ASN A 426 3.89 -0.20 -36.13
N GLU A 427 4.64 -1.18 -35.64
CA GLU A 427 4.29 -2.60 -35.74
C GLU A 427 3.36 -2.95 -34.57
N TYR A 428 2.40 -3.85 -34.81
CA TYR A 428 1.36 -4.21 -33.86
C TYR A 428 1.65 -5.55 -33.22
N LEU A 429 1.36 -5.67 -31.92
CA LEU A 429 1.28 -6.97 -31.29
C LEU A 429 0.16 -7.78 -31.94
N MET A 430 0.43 -9.07 -32.17
CA MET A 430 -0.49 -10.02 -32.78
C MET A 430 -0.11 -11.44 -32.35
N ILE A 431 -0.86 -12.44 -32.80
CA ILE A 431 -0.41 -13.84 -32.72
C ILE A 431 0.70 -14.06 -33.74
N GLU A 432 1.77 -14.74 -33.33
CA GLU A 432 2.95 -14.99 -34.16
C GLU A 432 2.58 -15.70 -35.46
N ALA A 433 2.71 -14.98 -36.57
CA ALA A 433 2.32 -15.44 -37.90
C ALA A 433 3.53 -15.73 -38.80
N ASN A 434 4.76 -15.47 -38.33
CA ASN A 434 5.97 -15.74 -39.09
C ASN A 434 6.34 -17.22 -39.02
N PRO A 435 6.33 -17.97 -40.15
CA PRO A 435 6.60 -19.41 -40.13
C PRO A 435 7.97 -19.81 -39.58
N ASN A 436 8.93 -18.86 -39.50
CA ASN A 436 10.26 -19.12 -38.94
C ASN A 436 10.29 -19.09 -37.40
N PHE A 437 9.26 -18.52 -36.76
CA PHE A 437 9.19 -18.34 -35.31
C PHE A 437 7.99 -19.06 -34.68
N MET A 438 7.20 -19.77 -35.49
CA MET A 438 6.12 -20.62 -35.01
C MET A 438 6.64 -21.97 -34.53
N VAL A 439 5.98 -22.52 -33.52
CA VAL A 439 6.15 -23.91 -33.09
C VAL A 439 4.76 -24.54 -33.04
N GLU A 440 4.64 -25.77 -33.53
CA GLU A 440 3.38 -26.51 -33.50
C GLU A 440 2.86 -26.60 -32.06
N HIS A 441 1.56 -26.33 -31.86
CA HIS A 441 0.87 -26.32 -30.56
C HIS A 441 1.26 -25.21 -29.57
N ILE A 442 2.02 -24.19 -29.99
CA ILE A 442 2.33 -23.02 -29.15
C ILE A 442 1.93 -21.73 -29.87
N ASP A 443 0.97 -21.02 -29.29
CA ASP A 443 0.55 -19.69 -29.74
C ASP A 443 1.46 -18.61 -29.14
N PHE A 444 2.56 -18.26 -29.82
CA PHE A 444 3.42 -17.17 -29.37
C PHE A 444 2.80 -15.79 -29.62
N LEU A 445 3.13 -14.84 -28.76
CA LEU A 445 2.96 -13.41 -29.05
C LEU A 445 3.99 -13.02 -30.11
N GLY A 446 3.52 -12.38 -31.18
CA GLY A 446 4.33 -11.83 -32.26
C GLY A 446 4.14 -10.32 -32.41
N ILE A 447 4.93 -9.75 -33.32
CA ILE A 447 4.85 -8.34 -33.68
C ILE A 447 5.23 -8.16 -35.16
N ASP A 448 4.44 -7.40 -35.92
CA ASP A 448 4.68 -7.12 -37.34
C ASP A 448 3.78 -5.95 -37.82
N ALA A 449 3.87 -5.58 -39.08
CA ALA A 449 2.98 -4.63 -39.73
C ALA A 449 1.52 -5.11 -39.71
N GLN A 450 0.58 -4.16 -39.65
CA GLN A 450 -0.86 -4.41 -39.55
C GLN A 450 -1.43 -5.36 -40.63
N ASP A 451 -0.89 -5.36 -41.85
CA ASP A 451 -1.34 -6.22 -42.95
C ASP A 451 -0.90 -7.69 -42.83
N LYS A 452 -0.03 -8.01 -41.86
CA LYS A 452 0.48 -9.37 -41.60
C LYS A 452 -0.36 -10.16 -40.60
N ALA A 453 -1.24 -9.49 -39.87
CA ALA A 453 -2.12 -10.16 -38.92
C ALA A 453 -2.99 -11.19 -39.67
N GLN A 454 -2.82 -12.47 -39.34
CA GLN A 454 -3.65 -13.56 -39.84
C GLN A 454 -4.98 -13.70 -39.08
N GLY A 455 -5.35 -12.64 -38.32
CA GLY A 455 -6.51 -12.57 -37.43
C GLY A 455 -6.82 -11.12 -37.03
N GLY A 456 -7.50 -10.94 -35.88
CA GLY A 456 -7.65 -9.63 -35.25
C GLY A 456 -6.35 -9.07 -34.67
N LEU A 457 -6.33 -7.78 -34.36
CA LEU A 457 -5.18 -7.07 -33.75
C LEU A 457 -5.42 -6.67 -32.30
N ALA A 458 -6.67 -6.81 -31.86
CA ALA A 458 -7.10 -6.38 -30.57
C ALA A 458 -6.90 -7.50 -29.54
N PHE A 459 -6.57 -7.13 -28.31
CA PHE A 459 -6.53 -8.04 -27.18
C PHE A 459 -7.52 -7.57 -26.13
N ILE A 460 -8.12 -8.52 -25.42
CA ILE A 460 -8.99 -8.21 -24.29
C ILE A 460 -8.10 -7.99 -23.07
N VAL A 461 -8.22 -6.81 -22.47
CA VAL A 461 -7.44 -6.38 -21.31
C VAL A 461 -8.37 -6.31 -20.11
N ASP A 462 -8.09 -7.13 -19.09
CA ASP A 462 -8.89 -7.23 -17.87
C ASP A 462 -8.02 -6.93 -16.65
N THR A 463 -8.61 -6.31 -15.64
CA THR A 463 -7.93 -6.03 -14.39
C THR A 463 -7.76 -7.29 -13.55
N ALA A 464 -6.51 -7.58 -13.17
CA ALA A 464 -6.21 -8.58 -12.15
C ALA A 464 -6.04 -7.91 -10.78
N TRP A 465 -5.19 -6.89 -10.72
CA TRP A 465 -4.75 -6.27 -9.48
C TRP A 465 -4.55 -4.76 -9.66
N VAL A 466 -5.62 -3.99 -9.44
CA VAL A 466 -5.63 -2.52 -9.66
C VAL A 466 -6.13 -1.75 -8.44
N ASN A 467 -7.25 -2.13 -7.84
CA ASN A 467 -7.85 -1.38 -6.72
C ASN A 467 -7.60 -2.03 -5.35
N ARG A 468 -6.48 -2.75 -5.20
CA ARG A 468 -6.11 -3.46 -3.97
C ARG A 468 -4.59 -3.52 -3.82
N GLY A 469 -4.10 -3.57 -2.58
CA GLY A 469 -2.66 -3.53 -2.27
C GLY A 469 -1.93 -2.41 -3.02
N ALA A 470 -0.79 -2.74 -3.63
CA ALA A 470 -0.02 -1.82 -4.45
C ALA A 470 -0.52 -1.68 -5.90
N GLY A 471 -1.66 -2.29 -6.26
CA GLY A 471 -2.25 -2.22 -7.60
C GLY A 471 -2.59 -0.79 -8.06
N ASN A 472 -2.82 0.15 -7.12
CA ASN A 472 -3.06 1.56 -7.46
C ASN A 472 -1.79 2.25 -8.01
N ILE A 473 -0.62 1.67 -7.72
CA ILE A 473 0.69 2.19 -8.12
C ILE A 473 1.21 1.39 -9.31
N LYS A 474 1.08 0.05 -9.25
CA LYS A 474 1.43 -0.90 -10.31
C LYS A 474 0.19 -1.69 -10.73
N PRO A 475 -0.69 -1.13 -11.58
CA PRO A 475 -1.85 -1.84 -12.11
C PRO A 475 -1.39 -3.06 -12.91
N GLN A 476 -2.03 -4.19 -12.66
CA GLN A 476 -1.73 -5.44 -13.37
C GLN A 476 -2.94 -5.98 -14.09
N TYR A 477 -2.69 -6.45 -15.31
CA TYR A 477 -3.73 -6.89 -16.23
C TYR A 477 -3.51 -8.33 -16.69
N LEU A 478 -4.63 -9.04 -16.84
CA LEU A 478 -4.72 -10.21 -17.70
C LEU A 478 -4.95 -9.75 -19.12
N ILE A 479 -4.21 -10.31 -20.06
CA ILE A 479 -4.37 -10.04 -21.49
C ILE A 479 -4.79 -11.33 -22.16
N SER A 480 -5.88 -11.30 -22.91
CA SER A 480 -6.49 -12.52 -23.45
C SER A 480 -6.98 -12.38 -24.88
N ILE A 481 -7.11 -13.53 -25.52
CA ILE A 481 -7.75 -13.77 -26.80
C ILE A 481 -8.82 -14.85 -26.62
N ASP A 482 -9.75 -14.95 -27.56
CA ASP A 482 -10.81 -15.97 -27.56
C ASP A 482 -11.53 -16.11 -26.21
N ARG A 483 -11.72 -14.98 -25.51
CA ARG A 483 -12.37 -14.98 -24.19
C ARG A 483 -13.89 -15.04 -24.33
N HIS A 484 -14.47 -15.90 -23.50
CA HIS A 484 -15.90 -16.08 -23.34
C HIS A 484 -16.26 -16.02 -21.85
N ASP A 485 -17.08 -15.04 -21.48
CA ASP A 485 -17.65 -14.94 -20.14
C ASP A 485 -18.90 -15.82 -20.04
N LEU A 486 -18.81 -16.88 -19.25
CA LEU A 486 -19.84 -17.91 -19.13
C LEU A 486 -20.65 -17.66 -17.86
N ALA A 487 -21.97 -17.54 -18.02
CA ALA A 487 -22.87 -17.38 -16.90
C ALA A 487 -23.04 -18.71 -16.15
N GLY A 488 -22.98 -18.65 -14.82
CA GLY A 488 -23.33 -19.79 -13.99
C GLY A 488 -24.81 -20.15 -14.09
N THR A 489 -25.15 -21.41 -13.88
CA THR A 489 -26.55 -21.85 -13.78
C THR A 489 -26.91 -22.08 -12.31
N PRO A 490 -28.05 -21.56 -11.82
CA PRO A 490 -28.53 -21.86 -10.48
C PRO A 490 -28.84 -23.34 -10.34
N GLY A 491 -28.49 -23.91 -9.17
CA GLY A 491 -28.88 -25.28 -8.85
C GLY A 491 -30.39 -25.38 -8.70
N VAL A 492 -30.96 -26.50 -9.14
CA VAL A 492 -32.39 -26.83 -8.97
C VAL A 492 -32.47 -27.92 -7.91
N PRO A 493 -32.97 -27.61 -6.69
CA PRO A 493 -33.15 -28.61 -5.65
C PRO A 493 -34.15 -29.69 -6.09
N CYS A 494 -33.97 -30.90 -5.56
CA CYS A 494 -34.92 -31.98 -5.72
C CYS A 494 -36.28 -31.58 -5.12
N THR A 495 -37.33 -31.62 -5.94
CA THR A 495 -38.69 -31.20 -5.54
C THR A 495 -39.50 -32.32 -4.90
N TYR A 496 -38.92 -33.51 -4.72
CA TYR A 496 -39.63 -34.62 -4.13
C TYR A 496 -39.81 -34.44 -2.61
N GLU A 497 -41.04 -34.58 -2.11
CA GLU A 497 -41.39 -34.37 -0.69
C GLU A 497 -40.95 -35.53 0.26
N HIS A 498 -40.04 -36.40 -0.17
CA HIS A 498 -39.55 -37.53 0.63
C HIS A 498 -38.07 -37.38 0.99
N ASN A 499 -37.54 -38.29 1.82
CA ASN A 499 -36.13 -38.29 2.23
C ASN A 499 -35.20 -38.21 1.01
N HIS A 500 -34.28 -37.25 1.00
CA HIS A 500 -33.29 -37.08 -0.06
C HIS A 500 -32.06 -37.93 0.22
N TYR A 501 -31.54 -38.58 -0.82
CA TYR A 501 -30.32 -39.38 -0.77
C TYR A 501 -29.35 -38.95 -1.88
N ASP A 502 -28.04 -39.03 -1.60
CA ASP A 502 -26.98 -38.86 -2.60
C ASP A 502 -26.81 -40.13 -3.48
N ASN A 503 -25.85 -40.11 -4.41
CA ASN A 503 -25.55 -41.25 -5.28
C ASN A 503 -24.92 -42.44 -4.53
N GLN A 504 -24.48 -42.24 -3.28
CA GLN A 504 -23.88 -43.23 -2.41
C GLN A 504 -24.89 -43.81 -1.40
N GLY A 505 -26.14 -43.32 -1.38
CA GLY A 505 -27.21 -43.75 -0.51
C GLY A 505 -27.22 -43.10 0.87
N ASN A 506 -26.44 -42.05 1.11
CA ASN A 506 -26.46 -41.29 2.36
C ASN A 506 -27.59 -40.26 2.32
N ALA A 507 -28.22 -40.00 3.48
CA ALA A 507 -29.24 -38.97 3.60
C ALA A 507 -28.62 -37.58 3.46
N VAL A 508 -29.21 -36.75 2.61
CA VAL A 508 -28.73 -35.40 2.27
C VAL A 508 -29.90 -34.41 2.24
N ASP A 509 -29.66 -33.12 2.00
CA ASP A 509 -30.72 -32.15 1.78
C ASP A 509 -31.26 -32.20 0.34
N ALA A 510 -32.27 -31.37 0.03
CA ALA A 510 -32.88 -31.31 -1.30
C ALA A 510 -31.89 -30.85 -2.38
N ALA A 511 -30.90 -30.03 -2.06
CA ALA A 511 -29.94 -29.48 -3.03
C ALA A 511 -28.84 -30.48 -3.39
N HIS A 512 -28.52 -31.41 -2.48
CA HIS A 512 -27.49 -32.43 -2.66
C HIS A 512 -28.07 -33.82 -3.02
N CYS A 513 -29.38 -33.92 -3.22
CA CYS A 513 -30.05 -35.15 -3.66
C CYS A 513 -29.56 -35.59 -5.04
N SER A 514 -29.51 -36.89 -5.29
CA SER A 514 -29.22 -37.48 -6.62
C SER A 514 -30.17 -37.02 -7.75
N HIS A 515 -31.33 -36.46 -7.41
CA HIS A 515 -32.28 -35.86 -8.36
C HIS A 515 -32.17 -34.34 -8.48
N ALA A 516 -31.32 -33.69 -7.68
CA ALA A 516 -31.06 -32.27 -7.81
C ALA A 516 -30.21 -32.00 -9.05
N ILE A 517 -30.36 -30.81 -9.65
CA ILE A 517 -29.45 -30.31 -10.68
C ILE A 517 -28.46 -29.38 -9.95
N PRO A 518 -27.17 -29.73 -9.89
CA PRO A 518 -26.17 -28.87 -9.24
C PRO A 518 -26.08 -27.50 -9.92
N ALA A 519 -25.72 -26.48 -9.15
CA ALA A 519 -25.36 -25.19 -9.72
C ALA A 519 -24.06 -25.33 -10.53
N THR A 520 -23.97 -24.70 -11.70
CA THR A 520 -22.69 -24.55 -12.40
C THR A 520 -22.11 -23.15 -12.12
N PRO A 521 -20.83 -23.03 -11.76
CA PRO A 521 -20.21 -21.72 -11.55
C PRO A 521 -20.12 -20.95 -12.88
N GLY A 522 -20.24 -19.62 -12.80
CA GLY A 522 -19.88 -18.74 -13.92
C GLY A 522 -18.39 -18.43 -13.87
N PHE A 523 -17.74 -18.38 -15.03
CA PHE A 523 -16.30 -18.12 -15.14
C PHE A 523 -15.96 -17.56 -16.52
N ALA A 524 -14.80 -16.93 -16.65
CA ALA A 524 -14.28 -16.49 -17.93
C ALA A 524 -13.29 -17.53 -18.46
N ARG A 525 -13.48 -18.01 -19.69
CA ARG A 525 -12.56 -18.96 -20.36
C ARG A 525 -12.01 -18.33 -21.62
N GLY A 526 -10.72 -18.49 -21.87
CA GLY A 526 -10.06 -17.99 -23.09
C GLY A 526 -8.59 -18.39 -23.10
N LYS A 527 -7.80 -17.83 -24.01
CA LYS A 527 -6.33 -17.97 -23.95
C LYS A 527 -5.70 -16.70 -23.40
N TYR A 528 -4.86 -16.84 -22.39
CA TYR A 528 -4.27 -15.72 -21.65
C TYR A 528 -2.77 -15.62 -21.95
N LEU A 529 -2.25 -14.40 -22.02
CA LEU A 529 -0.86 -14.10 -22.30
C LEU A 529 0.00 -14.43 -21.07
N ILE A 530 0.86 -15.42 -21.21
CA ILE A 530 1.74 -15.95 -20.18
C ILE A 530 3.20 -15.68 -20.57
N ASN A 531 3.99 -15.26 -19.59
CA ASN A 531 5.44 -15.30 -19.66
C ASN A 531 5.90 -16.76 -19.48
N PHE A 532 6.44 -17.36 -20.54
CA PHE A 532 6.75 -18.79 -20.53
C PHE A 532 7.98 -19.17 -19.72
N HIS A 533 8.71 -18.24 -19.10
CA HIS A 533 9.91 -18.54 -18.32
C HIS A 533 9.74 -19.68 -17.29
N ASN A 534 8.58 -19.73 -16.62
CA ASN A 534 8.29 -20.76 -15.61
C ASN A 534 7.50 -21.94 -16.20
N VAL A 535 6.49 -21.67 -17.03
CA VAL A 535 5.59 -22.70 -17.60
C VAL A 535 6.32 -23.62 -18.59
N ALA A 536 7.28 -23.10 -19.36
CA ALA A 536 8.05 -23.85 -20.37
C ALA A 536 8.84 -25.03 -19.78
N ARG A 537 9.41 -24.85 -18.59
CA ARG A 537 10.20 -25.88 -17.89
C ARG A 537 9.38 -27.11 -17.53
N TYR A 538 8.07 -26.94 -17.45
CA TYR A 538 7.17 -27.88 -16.81
C TYR A 538 6.15 -28.50 -17.77
N ASP A 539 5.80 -27.85 -18.87
CA ASP A 539 4.77 -28.31 -19.81
C ASP A 539 5.02 -29.76 -20.33
N LYS A 540 6.29 -30.12 -20.56
CA LYS A 540 6.72 -31.49 -20.90
C LYS A 540 6.39 -32.52 -19.81
N TRP A 541 6.64 -32.17 -18.55
CA TRP A 541 6.43 -33.04 -17.40
C TRP A 541 4.96 -33.11 -17.01
N ALA A 542 4.26 -31.97 -17.12
CA ALA A 542 2.86 -31.76 -16.79
C ALA A 542 1.92 -32.57 -17.68
N ASN A 543 2.18 -32.52 -18.98
CA ASN A 543 1.29 -33.05 -20.01
C ASN A 543 1.84 -34.31 -20.69
N ASN A 544 2.99 -34.84 -20.21
CA ASN A 544 3.65 -36.02 -20.78
C ASN A 544 3.93 -35.90 -22.29
N LEU A 545 4.24 -34.69 -22.77
CA LEU A 545 4.52 -34.39 -24.17
C LEU A 545 5.91 -34.90 -24.54
N ASN A 546 6.00 -35.83 -25.50
CA ASN A 546 7.28 -36.37 -25.97
C ASN A 546 7.96 -35.49 -27.04
N SER A 547 7.27 -34.46 -27.56
CA SER A 547 7.67 -33.68 -28.75
C SER A 547 8.07 -32.23 -28.50
N VAL A 548 7.86 -31.69 -27.29
CA VAL A 548 8.14 -30.29 -26.95
C VAL A 548 9.01 -30.26 -25.68
N ASP A 549 10.23 -29.73 -25.78
CA ASP A 549 11.09 -29.47 -24.61
C ASP A 549 11.14 -27.97 -24.28
N GLU A 550 11.81 -27.59 -23.19
CA GLU A 550 11.91 -26.19 -22.74
C GLU A 550 12.43 -25.24 -23.84
N SER A 551 13.25 -25.74 -24.77
CA SER A 551 13.81 -24.92 -25.85
C SER A 551 12.75 -24.46 -26.85
N ALA A 552 11.62 -25.17 -26.95
CA ALA A 552 10.51 -24.80 -27.82
C ALA A 552 9.88 -23.46 -27.44
N TYR A 553 9.94 -23.09 -26.16
CA TYR A 553 9.40 -21.84 -25.62
C TYR A 553 10.38 -20.67 -25.63
N ARG A 554 11.58 -20.89 -26.17
CA ARG A 554 12.67 -19.94 -26.18
C ARG A 554 13.10 -19.59 -27.59
N TRP A 555 13.72 -18.44 -27.72
CA TRP A 555 14.51 -18.08 -28.90
C TRP A 555 15.95 -17.85 -28.48
N ASN A 556 16.82 -18.82 -28.78
CA ASN A 556 18.16 -18.91 -28.22
C ASN A 556 18.12 -18.91 -26.68
N LYS A 557 18.72 -17.91 -26.04
CA LYS A 557 18.75 -17.78 -24.57
C LYS A 557 17.52 -17.06 -23.98
N TYR A 558 16.65 -16.51 -24.82
CA TYR A 558 15.57 -15.64 -24.36
C TYR A 558 14.25 -16.38 -24.26
N ASP A 559 13.55 -16.20 -23.13
CA ASP A 559 12.18 -16.66 -22.98
C ASP A 559 11.23 -15.84 -23.87
N ARG A 560 10.11 -16.46 -24.24
CA ARG A 560 9.05 -15.82 -25.02
C ARG A 560 7.77 -15.71 -24.20
N ALA A 561 6.87 -14.86 -24.65
CA ALA A 561 5.50 -14.80 -24.15
C ALA A 561 4.54 -15.39 -25.19
N GLY A 562 3.41 -15.92 -24.74
CA GLY A 562 2.39 -16.47 -25.62
C GLY A 562 1.14 -16.88 -24.87
N PHE A 563 0.20 -17.52 -25.56
CA PHE A 563 -1.15 -17.71 -25.07
C PHE A 563 -1.37 -19.17 -24.64
N LYS A 564 -1.95 -19.35 -23.45
CA LYS A 564 -2.40 -20.66 -22.94
C LYS A 564 -3.87 -20.61 -22.57
N GLU A 565 -4.59 -21.69 -22.88
CA GLU A 565 -5.98 -21.80 -22.49
C GLU A 565 -6.11 -21.84 -20.97
N ALA A 566 -6.98 -20.98 -20.43
CA ALA A 566 -7.16 -20.83 -19.00
C ALA A 566 -8.58 -20.38 -18.63
N ILE A 567 -8.91 -20.56 -17.36
CA ILE A 567 -10.16 -20.13 -16.74
C ILE A 567 -9.86 -19.11 -15.64
N VAL A 568 -10.58 -17.99 -15.61
CA VAL A 568 -10.60 -17.07 -14.47
C VAL A 568 -11.87 -17.31 -13.66
N TYR A 569 -11.68 -17.67 -12.39
CA TYR A 569 -12.76 -17.94 -11.44
C TYR A 569 -12.31 -17.57 -10.03
N ASN A 570 -13.13 -16.79 -9.31
CA ASN A 570 -12.88 -16.33 -7.94
C ASN A 570 -11.45 -15.77 -7.72
N ASP A 571 -11.09 -14.73 -8.47
CA ASP A 571 -9.76 -14.09 -8.40
C ASP A 571 -8.60 -15.10 -8.55
N THR A 572 -8.78 -16.13 -9.36
CA THR A 572 -7.76 -17.14 -9.65
C THR A 572 -7.72 -17.43 -11.14
N LEU A 573 -6.53 -17.42 -11.74
CA LEU A 573 -6.30 -17.89 -13.10
C LEU A 573 -5.85 -19.36 -13.06
N TRP A 574 -6.58 -20.21 -13.78
CA TRP A 574 -6.35 -21.65 -13.91
C TRP A 574 -5.91 -21.97 -15.32
N ILE A 575 -4.61 -22.11 -15.56
CA ILE A 575 -4.09 -22.62 -16.83
C ILE A 575 -4.52 -24.08 -16.99
N LEU A 576 -5.21 -24.40 -18.09
CA LEU A 576 -5.73 -25.73 -18.33
C LEU A 576 -4.63 -26.66 -18.83
N ARG A 577 -4.48 -27.80 -18.16
CA ARG A 577 -3.65 -28.92 -18.63
C ARG A 577 -4.31 -29.60 -19.83
N ASP A 578 -3.53 -30.38 -20.58
CA ASP A 578 -4.01 -31.04 -21.80
C ASP A 578 -5.21 -31.97 -21.56
N GLU A 579 -5.30 -32.60 -20.38
CA GLU A 579 -6.44 -33.44 -20.01
C GLU A 579 -7.74 -32.66 -19.76
N PHE A 580 -7.68 -31.35 -19.51
CA PHE A 580 -8.82 -30.49 -19.19
C PHE A 580 -9.16 -29.47 -20.28
N LYS A 581 -8.20 -29.13 -21.16
CA LYS A 581 -8.37 -28.06 -22.16
C LYS A 581 -9.51 -28.29 -23.16
N ASN A 582 -9.90 -29.55 -23.40
CA ASN A 582 -11.00 -29.88 -24.31
C ASN A 582 -12.34 -30.16 -23.61
N LEU A 583 -12.41 -30.02 -22.28
CA LEU A 583 -13.67 -30.25 -21.56
C LEU A 583 -14.70 -29.19 -21.93
N LYS A 584 -15.97 -29.60 -21.97
CA LYS A 584 -17.08 -28.65 -22.08
C LYS A 584 -17.20 -27.87 -20.79
N ASN A 585 -17.80 -26.68 -20.86
CA ASN A 585 -17.93 -25.80 -19.71
C ASN A 585 -18.73 -26.44 -18.57
N GLU A 586 -19.72 -27.28 -18.89
CA GLU A 586 -20.53 -28.00 -17.90
C GLU A 586 -19.78 -29.17 -17.24
N GLU A 587 -18.63 -29.57 -17.80
CA GLU A 587 -17.79 -30.67 -17.33
C GLU A 587 -16.58 -30.16 -16.53
N ILE A 588 -16.39 -28.85 -16.42
CA ILE A 588 -15.32 -28.25 -15.62
C ILE A 588 -15.59 -28.50 -14.13
N ASP A 589 -14.67 -29.21 -13.51
CA ASP A 589 -14.64 -29.47 -12.07
C ASP A 589 -13.37 -28.87 -11.45
N PHE A 590 -13.53 -27.78 -10.70
CA PHE A 590 -12.42 -27.10 -10.02
C PHE A 590 -11.77 -27.94 -8.92
N GLU A 591 -12.48 -28.90 -8.32
CA GLU A 591 -11.87 -29.84 -7.38
C GLU A 591 -10.96 -30.83 -8.10
N ALA A 592 -11.37 -31.30 -9.27
CA ALA A 592 -10.53 -32.15 -10.12
C ALA A 592 -9.28 -31.41 -10.63
N LEU A 593 -9.43 -30.15 -11.07
CA LEU A 593 -8.30 -29.29 -11.46
C LEU A 593 -7.32 -29.11 -10.30
N ARG A 594 -7.81 -28.77 -9.11
CA ARG A 594 -6.99 -28.61 -7.90
C ARG A 594 -6.28 -29.91 -7.53
N LYS A 595 -6.98 -31.04 -7.64
CA LYS A 595 -6.40 -32.35 -7.33
C LYS A 595 -5.25 -32.68 -8.27
N ALA A 596 -5.42 -32.47 -9.57
CA ALA A 596 -4.35 -32.68 -10.55
C ALA A 596 -3.13 -31.80 -10.24
N GLU A 597 -3.35 -30.53 -9.87
CA GLU A 597 -2.28 -29.61 -9.46
C GLU A 597 -1.55 -30.10 -8.20
N ASN A 598 -2.28 -30.52 -7.17
CA ASN A 598 -1.68 -31.02 -5.93
C ASN A 598 -0.88 -32.32 -6.15
N GLU A 599 -1.37 -33.23 -6.99
CA GLU A 599 -0.65 -34.45 -7.37
C GLU A 599 0.67 -34.12 -8.09
N ALA A 600 0.62 -33.13 -8.98
CA ALA A 600 1.78 -32.59 -9.64
C ALA A 600 2.78 -31.93 -8.67
N LEU A 601 2.34 -31.04 -7.79
CA LEU A 601 3.19 -30.45 -6.76
C LEU A 601 3.88 -31.52 -5.90
N ASN A 602 3.14 -32.53 -5.45
CA ASN A 602 3.69 -33.61 -4.63
C ASN A 602 4.77 -34.41 -5.37
N LYS A 603 4.56 -34.71 -6.66
CA LYS A 603 5.56 -35.42 -7.46
C LYS A 603 6.78 -34.53 -7.74
N TRP A 604 6.61 -33.22 -7.96
CA TRP A 604 7.71 -32.25 -8.06
C TRP A 604 8.56 -32.20 -6.79
N VAL A 605 7.93 -32.01 -5.63
CA VAL A 605 8.60 -31.99 -4.33
C VAL A 605 9.41 -33.27 -4.11
N LYS A 606 8.83 -34.43 -4.46
CA LYS A 606 9.53 -35.72 -4.33
C LYS A 606 10.77 -35.83 -5.22
N GLU A 607 10.72 -35.29 -6.43
CA GLU A 607 11.81 -35.35 -7.41
C GLU A 607 12.92 -34.33 -7.11
N TYR A 608 12.55 -33.11 -6.70
CA TYR A 608 13.47 -31.99 -6.56
C TYR A 608 13.86 -31.63 -5.12
N LYS A 609 13.34 -32.34 -4.10
CA LYS A 609 13.73 -32.13 -2.69
C LYS A 609 15.24 -32.15 -2.48
N THR A 610 15.96 -33.07 -3.13
CA THR A 610 17.43 -33.17 -3.00
C THR A 610 18.14 -31.97 -3.61
N TYR A 611 17.60 -31.41 -4.69
CA TYR A 611 18.17 -30.26 -5.38
C TYR A 611 17.96 -28.96 -4.58
N TYR A 612 16.76 -28.74 -4.05
CA TYR A 612 16.42 -27.54 -3.26
C TYR A 612 16.69 -27.67 -1.75
N GLY A 613 17.12 -28.84 -1.29
CA GLY A 613 17.51 -29.14 0.10
C GLY A 613 16.34 -29.42 1.06
N THR A 614 15.18 -28.78 0.90
CA THR A 614 13.99 -29.01 1.75
C THR A 614 12.71 -29.15 0.92
N GLU A 615 11.68 -29.78 1.49
CA GLU A 615 10.36 -29.91 0.84
C GLU A 615 9.71 -28.54 0.64
N ALA A 616 9.82 -27.64 1.62
CA ALA A 616 9.28 -26.28 1.54
C ALA A 616 9.91 -25.47 0.39
N LYS A 617 11.24 -25.53 0.22
CA LYS A 617 11.94 -24.83 -0.87
C LYS A 617 11.60 -25.43 -2.24
N ALA A 618 11.48 -26.76 -2.32
CA ALA A 618 11.05 -27.40 -3.57
C ALA A 618 9.61 -27.04 -3.95
N ALA A 619 8.71 -26.96 -2.96
CA ALA A 619 7.32 -26.57 -3.18
C ALA A 619 7.19 -25.10 -3.62
N ALA A 620 7.97 -24.19 -3.01
CA ALA A 620 7.99 -22.78 -3.42
C ALA A 620 8.52 -22.58 -4.85
N ALA A 621 9.44 -23.44 -5.31
CA ALA A 621 9.97 -23.41 -6.67
C ALA A 621 9.06 -24.09 -7.72
N TYR A 622 7.86 -24.54 -7.33
CA TYR A 622 6.95 -25.25 -8.22
C TYR A 622 6.30 -24.31 -9.25
N PRO A 623 6.42 -24.58 -10.56
CA PRO A 623 5.76 -23.81 -11.62
C PRO A 623 4.27 -24.13 -11.69
N SER A 624 3.48 -23.50 -10.81
CA SER A 624 2.05 -23.76 -10.72
C SER A 624 1.29 -23.28 -11.97
N TYR A 625 0.24 -24.02 -12.33
CA TYR A 625 -0.76 -23.62 -13.34
C TYR A 625 -1.90 -22.82 -12.71
N ILE A 626 -1.85 -22.59 -11.40
CA ILE A 626 -2.82 -21.83 -10.64
C ILE A 626 -2.15 -20.55 -10.14
N TYR A 627 -2.68 -19.40 -10.57
CA TYR A 627 -2.24 -18.10 -10.08
C TYR A 627 -3.34 -17.45 -9.26
N ASP A 628 -3.07 -17.23 -7.98
CA ASP A 628 -3.92 -16.44 -7.09
C ASP A 628 -3.76 -14.95 -7.41
N LEU A 629 -4.84 -14.30 -7.83
CA LEU A 629 -4.88 -12.89 -8.23
C LEU A 629 -5.26 -11.96 -7.07
N THR A 630 -5.39 -12.48 -5.84
CA THR A 630 -5.70 -11.67 -4.66
C THR A 630 -4.48 -10.92 -4.12
N GLY A 631 -3.29 -11.51 -4.25
CA GLY A 631 -1.97 -10.91 -3.91
C GLY A 631 -1.20 -10.44 -5.15
N ASP A 632 0.12 -10.26 -5.04
CA ASP A 632 1.02 -9.85 -6.16
C ASP A 632 1.84 -11.04 -6.75
N ASN A 633 1.58 -12.27 -6.29
CA ASN A 633 2.39 -13.45 -6.62
C ASN A 633 1.94 -14.11 -7.94
N HIS A 634 1.74 -13.32 -8.99
CA HIS A 634 1.18 -13.77 -10.27
C HIS A 634 1.85 -13.14 -11.51
N LYS A 635 3.03 -12.57 -11.33
CA LYS A 635 3.80 -11.80 -12.33
C LYS A 635 4.16 -12.55 -13.63
N TYR A 636 4.04 -13.88 -13.66
CA TYR A 636 4.17 -14.69 -14.89
C TYR A 636 2.90 -14.70 -15.76
N ALA A 637 1.75 -14.36 -15.20
CA ALA A 637 0.46 -14.38 -15.88
C ALA A 637 -0.16 -12.99 -16.04
N THR A 638 0.38 -11.99 -15.35
CA THR A 638 -0.07 -10.61 -15.42
C THR A 638 1.01 -9.68 -15.96
N TRP A 639 0.55 -8.55 -16.48
CA TRP A 639 1.40 -7.56 -17.15
C TRP A 639 1.15 -6.17 -16.59
N SER A 640 2.22 -5.41 -16.40
CA SER A 640 2.21 -4.02 -15.95
C SER A 640 2.79 -3.11 -17.03
N MET A 641 2.22 -1.93 -17.21
CA MET A 641 2.56 -1.04 -18.31
C MET A 641 3.39 0.12 -17.79
N ARG A 642 4.70 -0.06 -17.66
CA ARG A 642 5.57 0.94 -17.02
C ARG A 642 5.81 2.12 -17.94
N PHE A 643 5.52 3.35 -17.52
CA PHE A 643 5.77 4.52 -18.36
C PHE A 643 7.27 4.64 -18.71
N PHE A 644 7.53 4.85 -20.00
CA PHE A 644 8.88 5.09 -20.52
C PHE A 644 9.39 6.48 -20.11
N ASP A 645 8.57 7.52 -20.28
CA ASP A 645 8.91 8.90 -19.91
C ASP A 645 7.91 9.44 -18.90
N ARG A 646 8.30 9.41 -17.64
CA ARG A 646 7.49 9.90 -16.52
C ARG A 646 7.33 11.42 -16.51
N SER A 647 8.22 12.17 -17.16
CA SER A 647 8.17 13.63 -17.12
C SER A 647 6.95 14.20 -17.84
N VAL A 648 6.34 13.41 -18.73
CA VAL A 648 5.15 13.77 -19.51
C VAL A 648 3.96 12.83 -19.29
N ALA A 649 4.13 11.69 -18.62
CA ALA A 649 3.10 10.65 -18.46
C ALA A 649 1.83 11.08 -17.73
N ALA A 650 1.87 12.18 -16.96
CA ALA A 650 0.70 12.78 -16.33
C ALA A 650 -0.26 13.43 -17.35
N ASN A 651 0.22 13.75 -18.56
CA ASN A 651 -0.61 14.27 -19.64
C ASN A 651 -1.41 13.11 -20.26
N GLU A 652 -2.73 13.22 -20.27
CA GLU A 652 -3.61 12.23 -20.88
C GLU A 652 -3.68 12.37 -22.42
N VAL A 653 -2.52 12.20 -23.07
CA VAL A 653 -2.35 12.21 -24.53
C VAL A 653 -1.56 10.98 -24.94
N GLU A 654 -2.02 10.23 -25.95
CA GLU A 654 -1.41 8.93 -26.32
C GLU A 654 0.10 9.02 -26.61
N ALA A 655 0.57 10.11 -27.21
CA ALA A 655 1.99 10.31 -27.49
C ALA A 655 2.88 10.38 -26.23
N ASP A 656 2.32 10.87 -25.12
CA ASP A 656 3.01 11.07 -23.84
C ASP A 656 2.89 9.84 -22.92
N ARG A 657 2.03 8.88 -23.28
CA ARG A 657 1.67 7.72 -22.45
C ARG A 657 2.32 6.42 -22.90
N ALA A 658 3.51 6.51 -23.51
CA ALA A 658 4.29 5.36 -23.94
C ALA A 658 4.84 4.55 -22.78
N PHE A 659 4.84 3.22 -22.92
CA PHE A 659 5.17 2.30 -21.84
C PHE A 659 5.91 1.05 -22.29
N LEU A 660 6.50 0.35 -21.34
CA LEU A 660 7.05 -0.99 -21.49
C LEU A 660 6.07 -2.04 -20.97
N PHE A 661 6.02 -3.18 -21.64
CA PHE A 661 5.33 -4.37 -21.14
C PHE A 661 6.21 -5.07 -20.11
N GLU A 662 5.93 -4.88 -18.82
CA GLU A 662 6.70 -5.44 -17.70
C GLU A 662 5.97 -6.65 -17.10
N SER A 663 6.66 -7.78 -17.02
CA SER A 663 6.16 -9.01 -16.37
C SER A 663 6.85 -9.27 -15.03
N MET A 664 8.15 -9.60 -15.05
CA MET A 664 8.91 -10.01 -13.85
C MET A 664 10.04 -9.03 -13.53
N LYS A 665 10.38 -8.88 -12.25
CA LYS A 665 11.63 -8.21 -11.85
C LYS A 665 12.81 -9.16 -12.01
N SER A 666 13.95 -8.66 -12.45
CA SER A 666 15.21 -9.40 -12.57
C SER A 666 16.21 -8.95 -11.52
N TYR A 667 17.09 -9.85 -11.08
CA TYR A 667 18.11 -9.56 -10.08
C TYR A 667 19.45 -9.28 -10.77
N HIS A 668 19.98 -8.07 -10.65
CA HIS A 668 21.35 -7.78 -11.10
C HIS A 668 22.35 -8.24 -10.03
N TRP A 669 22.70 -9.52 -10.03
CA TRP A 669 23.80 -10.00 -9.19
C TRP A 669 25.10 -9.92 -9.97
N ASN A 670 26.12 -9.33 -9.35
CA ASN A 670 27.49 -9.18 -9.83
C ASN A 670 28.23 -10.55 -9.89
N ALA A 671 27.61 -11.61 -10.44
CA ALA A 671 28.21 -12.93 -10.63
C ALA A 671 28.73 -13.08 -12.06
N PRO A 672 29.99 -13.51 -12.23
CA PRO A 672 30.47 -13.93 -13.53
C PRO A 672 29.74 -15.23 -13.95
N TYR A 673 28.97 -15.17 -15.03
CA TYR A 673 28.50 -16.32 -15.81
C TYR A 673 27.72 -17.40 -15.03
N SER A 674 26.49 -17.10 -14.62
CA SER A 674 25.46 -18.14 -14.42
C SER A 674 24.34 -17.91 -15.43
N TYR A 675 24.06 -18.90 -16.27
CA TYR A 675 23.02 -18.84 -17.31
C TYR A 675 21.60 -19.12 -16.75
N ASP A 676 21.49 -19.28 -15.43
CA ASP A 676 20.29 -19.64 -14.68
C ASP A 676 20.13 -18.69 -13.45
N ILE A 677 20.20 -17.38 -13.64
CA ILE A 677 19.88 -16.44 -12.54
C ILE A 677 18.35 -16.36 -12.42
N PRO A 678 17.75 -16.72 -11.27
CA PRO A 678 16.30 -16.67 -11.11
C PRO A 678 15.82 -15.21 -11.05
N TYR A 679 14.74 -14.91 -11.76
CA TYR A 679 13.88 -13.78 -11.39
C TYR A 679 13.53 -13.95 -9.90
N SER A 680 13.94 -13.00 -9.06
CA SER A 680 13.74 -13.11 -7.61
C SER A 680 12.27 -12.87 -7.28
N LEU A 681 11.66 -13.80 -6.55
CA LEU A 681 10.29 -13.68 -6.01
C LEU A 681 10.27 -13.45 -4.49
N ASP A 682 11.39 -13.67 -3.81
CA ASP A 682 11.44 -13.76 -2.33
C ASP A 682 11.92 -12.47 -1.64
N ASP A 683 12.43 -11.51 -2.40
CA ASP A 683 12.88 -10.21 -1.88
C ASP A 683 11.83 -9.17 -2.25
N PRO A 684 11.20 -8.41 -1.33
CA PRO A 684 10.26 -7.35 -1.71
C PRO A 684 10.91 -6.19 -2.49
N GLU A 685 12.24 -6.03 -2.42
CA GLU A 685 12.96 -5.02 -3.18
C GLU A 685 12.74 -5.21 -4.70
N GLY A 686 12.44 -4.11 -5.40
CA GLY A 686 12.18 -4.14 -6.84
C GLY A 686 10.83 -4.75 -7.26
N ASP A 687 9.87 -4.99 -6.35
CA ASP A 687 8.54 -5.46 -6.77
C ASP A 687 7.79 -4.49 -7.67
N ILE A 688 8.10 -3.20 -7.52
CA ILE A 688 7.51 -2.09 -8.24
C ILE A 688 8.64 -1.22 -8.80
N ALA A 689 8.51 -0.88 -10.08
CA ALA A 689 9.45 -0.14 -10.89
C ALA A 689 10.92 -0.63 -10.77
N PRO A 690 11.20 -1.94 -10.88
CA PRO A 690 12.55 -2.48 -10.72
C PRO A 690 13.54 -1.88 -11.73
N ASP A 691 14.79 -1.67 -11.34
CA ASP A 691 15.79 -1.21 -12.31
C ASP A 691 16.05 -2.25 -13.42
N TYR A 692 15.82 -3.54 -13.15
CA TYR A 692 15.97 -4.64 -14.10
C TYR A 692 14.70 -5.47 -14.14
N ALA A 693 14.18 -5.74 -15.33
CA ALA A 693 12.94 -6.50 -15.49
C ALA A 693 12.91 -7.28 -16.80
N ALA A 694 11.94 -8.20 -16.90
CA ALA A 694 11.54 -8.83 -18.15
C ALA A 694 10.54 -7.92 -18.88
N TRP A 695 11.05 -7.21 -19.89
CA TRP A 695 10.29 -6.42 -20.85
C TRP A 695 10.24 -7.11 -22.21
N LEU A 696 9.18 -6.87 -23.00
CA LEU A 696 9.15 -7.33 -24.39
C LEU A 696 10.26 -6.65 -25.19
N LYS A 697 11.06 -7.46 -25.92
CA LYS A 697 12.14 -6.98 -26.78
C LYS A 697 12.17 -7.71 -28.12
N MET A 698 12.85 -7.12 -29.09
CA MET A 698 13.05 -7.72 -30.41
C MET A 698 14.43 -8.42 -30.46
N GLN A 699 14.47 -9.70 -30.82
CA GLN A 699 15.72 -10.44 -31.01
C GLN A 699 15.75 -11.16 -32.36
N ASN A 700 16.53 -10.62 -33.31
CA ASN A 700 16.68 -11.19 -34.65
C ASN A 700 15.33 -11.43 -35.37
N GLY A 701 14.36 -10.53 -35.18
CA GLY A 701 13.02 -10.63 -35.76
C GLY A 701 12.01 -11.42 -34.91
N CYS A 702 12.43 -12.09 -33.84
CA CYS A 702 11.56 -12.81 -32.94
C CYS A 702 11.26 -11.96 -31.68
N LEU A 703 9.99 -11.88 -31.28
CA LEU A 703 9.60 -11.21 -30.04
C LEU A 703 9.93 -12.11 -28.84
N VAL A 704 10.70 -11.57 -27.90
CA VAL A 704 11.20 -12.27 -26.72
C VAL A 704 11.13 -11.38 -25.48
N LEU A 705 11.51 -11.90 -24.31
CA LEU A 705 11.68 -11.15 -23.07
C LEU A 705 13.14 -10.74 -22.88
N SER A 706 13.35 -9.54 -22.33
CA SER A 706 14.67 -9.07 -21.90
C SER A 706 15.20 -9.89 -20.74
N THR A 707 16.52 -9.85 -20.58
CA THR A 707 17.28 -10.62 -19.59
C THR A 707 17.82 -9.68 -18.49
N GLU A 708 18.57 -10.23 -17.54
CA GLU A 708 19.18 -9.51 -16.41
C GLU A 708 20.15 -8.40 -16.79
N ASP A 709 20.58 -8.33 -18.06
CA ASP A 709 21.40 -7.25 -18.61
C ASP A 709 20.60 -6.00 -19.01
N SER A 710 19.26 -6.08 -19.00
CA SER A 710 18.40 -4.95 -19.38
C SER A 710 18.07 -4.05 -18.20
N ASN A 711 18.44 -2.77 -18.32
CA ASN A 711 18.23 -1.76 -17.29
C ASN A 711 17.28 -0.64 -17.74
N PHE A 712 16.34 -0.26 -16.88
CA PHE A 712 15.32 0.75 -17.22
C PHE A 712 15.93 2.12 -17.58
N SER A 713 17.01 2.52 -16.91
CA SER A 713 17.67 3.80 -17.19
C SER A 713 18.34 3.83 -18.57
N ASP A 714 18.79 2.67 -19.07
CA ASP A 714 19.42 2.53 -20.38
C ASP A 714 18.42 2.60 -21.53
N ILE A 715 17.14 2.27 -21.29
CA ILE A 715 16.07 2.36 -22.29
C ILE A 715 15.88 3.81 -22.74
N THR A 716 15.88 4.76 -21.79
CA THR A 716 15.72 6.20 -22.11
C THR A 716 16.90 6.78 -22.89
N THR A 717 18.07 6.17 -22.78
CA THR A 717 19.28 6.59 -23.51
C THR A 717 19.47 5.83 -24.83
N GLY A 718 18.63 4.82 -25.10
CA GLY A 718 18.71 3.95 -26.28
C GLY A 718 19.82 2.91 -26.22
N ASN A 719 20.35 2.61 -25.02
CA ASN A 719 21.38 1.59 -24.81
C ASN A 719 20.80 0.20 -24.53
N ASP A 720 19.47 0.10 -24.39
CA ASP A 720 18.75 -1.16 -24.20
C ASP A 720 17.72 -1.38 -25.33
N ASP A 721 17.50 -2.64 -25.71
CA ASP A 721 16.68 -3.05 -26.86
C ASP A 721 15.20 -3.35 -26.51
N ALA A 722 14.75 -3.08 -25.29
CA ALA A 722 13.35 -3.23 -24.90
C ALA A 722 12.43 -2.37 -25.78
N LEU A 723 11.30 -2.94 -26.20
CA LEU A 723 10.34 -2.26 -27.05
C LEU A 723 9.43 -1.36 -26.22
N ILE A 724 9.14 -0.18 -26.78
CA ILE A 724 8.27 0.83 -26.18
C ILE A 724 6.96 0.83 -26.96
N PHE A 725 5.85 0.75 -26.25
CA PHE A 725 4.52 0.59 -26.81
C PHE A 725 3.62 1.78 -26.49
N ASN A 726 2.61 1.93 -27.34
CA ASN A 726 1.40 2.70 -27.11
C ASN A 726 0.18 1.81 -27.37
N VAL A 727 -1.02 2.34 -27.10
CA VAL A 727 -2.29 1.66 -27.39
C VAL A 727 -3.15 2.42 -28.37
N GLU A 728 -3.98 1.68 -29.09
CA GLU A 728 -5.06 2.22 -29.88
C GLU A 728 -6.35 1.49 -29.50
N HIS A 729 -7.39 2.23 -29.13
CA HIS A 729 -8.74 1.69 -29.00
C HIS A 729 -9.50 1.83 -30.31
N VAL A 730 -10.03 0.71 -30.81
CA VAL A 730 -10.91 0.68 -31.98
C VAL A 730 -12.25 0.06 -31.60
N CYS A 731 -13.31 0.84 -31.70
CA CYS A 731 -14.64 0.38 -31.31
C CYS A 731 -15.10 -0.79 -32.19
N GLY A 732 -15.46 -1.92 -31.55
CA GLY A 732 -15.91 -3.13 -32.24
C GLY A 732 -14.81 -3.85 -33.02
N ASP A 733 -13.54 -3.65 -32.63
CA ASP A 733 -12.42 -4.29 -33.28
C ASP A 733 -12.45 -5.81 -33.16
N LYS A 734 -11.82 -6.48 -34.12
CA LYS A 734 -11.67 -7.94 -34.07
C LYS A 734 -10.55 -8.28 -33.10
N VAL A 735 -10.90 -9.06 -32.08
CA VAL A 735 -9.92 -9.69 -31.17
C VAL A 735 -9.05 -10.66 -31.97
N ALA A 736 -7.76 -10.71 -31.66
CA ALA A 736 -6.83 -11.68 -32.23
C ALA A 736 -7.34 -13.11 -31.97
N VAL A 737 -7.10 -13.99 -32.93
CA VAL A 737 -7.50 -15.41 -32.89
C VAL A 737 -6.26 -16.28 -33.01
N ASP A 738 -6.30 -17.47 -32.42
CA ASP A 738 -5.20 -18.43 -32.45
C ASP A 738 -4.77 -18.90 -33.86
N ASN A 739 -3.61 -19.55 -33.93
CA ASN A 739 -3.04 -20.02 -35.19
C ASN A 739 -3.60 -21.36 -35.68
N GLU A 740 -4.30 -22.10 -34.81
CA GLU A 740 -4.87 -23.39 -35.14
C GLU A 740 -6.33 -23.21 -35.55
N ASN A 741 -6.65 -23.50 -36.82
CA ASN A 741 -8.04 -23.67 -37.23
C ASN A 741 -8.55 -24.98 -36.60
N ILE A 742 -9.04 -24.92 -35.36
CA ILE A 742 -9.52 -26.08 -34.62
C ILE A 742 -10.74 -26.63 -35.36
N ALA A 743 -10.53 -27.70 -36.12
CA ALA A 743 -11.61 -28.62 -36.45
C ALA A 743 -12.07 -29.22 -35.13
N VAL A 744 -13.08 -28.60 -34.50
CA VAL A 744 -13.68 -29.14 -33.28
C VAL A 744 -14.21 -30.53 -33.64
N GLU A 745 -13.72 -31.58 -32.99
CA GLU A 745 -14.36 -32.89 -33.09
C GLU A 745 -15.73 -32.81 -32.38
N GLY A 746 -16.74 -32.41 -33.14
CA GLY A 746 -18.13 -32.32 -32.70
C GLY A 746 -18.72 -30.91 -32.81
N VAL A 747 -20.03 -30.86 -33.02
CA VAL A 747 -20.79 -29.60 -33.11
C VAL A 747 -21.37 -29.25 -31.74
N SER A 748 -21.13 -28.03 -31.26
CA SER A 748 -21.73 -27.48 -30.05
C SER A 748 -22.61 -26.28 -30.37
N VAL A 749 -23.71 -26.13 -29.63
CA VAL A 749 -24.70 -25.05 -29.82
C VAL A 749 -24.99 -24.41 -28.48
N VAL A 750 -24.69 -23.11 -28.36
CA VAL A 750 -24.85 -22.32 -27.14
C VAL A 750 -25.84 -21.18 -27.41
N ALA A 751 -26.88 -21.04 -26.58
CA ALA A 751 -27.80 -19.91 -26.67
C ALA A 751 -27.32 -18.73 -25.81
N GLY A 752 -27.33 -17.52 -26.39
CA GLY A 752 -27.07 -16.26 -25.73
C GLY A 752 -28.32 -15.37 -25.64
N ASN A 753 -28.11 -14.09 -25.35
CA ASN A 753 -29.17 -13.07 -25.37
C ASN A 753 -29.43 -12.64 -26.83
N GLY A 754 -30.57 -13.03 -27.41
CA GLY A 754 -30.91 -12.74 -28.80
C GLY A 754 -30.05 -13.43 -29.87
N GLN A 755 -29.28 -14.47 -29.53
CA GLN A 755 -28.41 -15.18 -30.48
C GLN A 755 -28.17 -16.65 -30.11
N VAL A 756 -27.65 -17.41 -31.06
CA VAL A 756 -27.11 -18.76 -30.88
C VAL A 756 -25.72 -18.82 -31.50
N THR A 757 -24.74 -19.28 -30.73
CA THR A 757 -23.38 -19.56 -31.19
C THR A 757 -23.23 -21.05 -31.50
N ILE A 758 -22.77 -21.36 -32.70
CA ILE A 758 -22.51 -22.72 -33.17
C ILE A 758 -21.00 -22.88 -33.31
N MET A 759 -20.45 -23.89 -32.65
CA MET A 759 -19.04 -24.24 -32.70
C MET A 759 -18.85 -25.59 -33.42
N GLY A 760 -17.76 -25.75 -34.17
CA GLY A 760 -17.42 -27.01 -34.88
C GLY A 760 -18.25 -27.31 -36.13
N ALA A 761 -18.90 -26.31 -36.72
CA ALA A 761 -19.82 -26.47 -37.85
C ALA A 761 -19.37 -25.75 -39.13
N ALA A 762 -18.08 -25.43 -39.30
CA ALA A 762 -17.59 -24.82 -40.53
C ALA A 762 -17.95 -25.67 -41.75
N GLY A 763 -18.45 -25.01 -42.80
CA GLY A 763 -18.88 -25.65 -44.04
C GLY A 763 -20.19 -26.43 -43.95
N LYS A 764 -20.78 -26.61 -42.76
CA LYS A 764 -22.06 -27.30 -42.56
C LYS A 764 -23.24 -26.33 -42.67
N ASN A 765 -24.37 -26.80 -43.20
CA ASN A 765 -25.61 -26.02 -43.17
C ASN A 765 -26.25 -26.09 -41.78
N VAL A 766 -26.60 -24.93 -41.22
CA VAL A 766 -27.31 -24.81 -39.94
C VAL A 766 -28.70 -24.26 -40.18
N THR A 767 -29.72 -24.94 -39.67
CA THR A 767 -31.12 -24.52 -39.70
C THR A 767 -31.66 -24.35 -38.28
N ILE A 768 -32.13 -23.15 -37.95
CA ILE A 768 -32.74 -22.82 -36.66
C ILE A 768 -34.25 -22.73 -36.85
N THR A 769 -35.00 -23.43 -36.02
CA THR A 769 -36.48 -23.44 -36.02
C THR A 769 -37.03 -23.04 -34.66
N ASN A 770 -38.19 -22.38 -34.62
CA ASN A 770 -38.91 -22.13 -33.37
C ASN A 770 -39.63 -23.41 -32.88
N ILE A 771 -40.24 -23.36 -31.69
CA ILE A 771 -40.98 -24.50 -31.12
C ILE A 771 -42.17 -24.99 -31.96
N LEU A 772 -42.64 -24.19 -32.92
CA LEU A 772 -43.71 -24.56 -33.87
C LEU A 772 -43.17 -25.12 -35.20
N GLY A 773 -41.85 -25.31 -35.32
CA GLY A 773 -41.19 -25.85 -36.52
C GLY A 773 -41.00 -24.83 -37.65
N LYS A 774 -41.20 -23.53 -37.40
CA LYS A 774 -40.94 -22.48 -38.40
C LYS A 774 -39.46 -22.14 -38.42
N VAL A 775 -38.84 -22.17 -39.61
CA VAL A 775 -37.43 -21.76 -39.81
C VAL A 775 -37.27 -20.27 -39.52
N ILE A 776 -36.33 -19.95 -38.64
CA ILE A 776 -35.91 -18.61 -38.23
C ILE A 776 -34.68 -18.18 -39.03
N ALA A 777 -33.70 -19.09 -39.16
CA ALA A 777 -32.47 -18.86 -39.90
C ALA A 777 -32.02 -20.17 -40.57
N SER A 778 -31.44 -20.08 -41.76
CA SER A 778 -30.79 -21.19 -42.45
C SER A 778 -29.61 -20.67 -43.25
N GLN A 779 -28.40 -21.08 -42.91
CA GLN A 779 -27.19 -20.66 -43.62
C GLN A 779 -26.06 -21.69 -43.48
N VAL A 780 -25.17 -21.71 -44.47
CA VAL A 780 -23.88 -22.40 -44.36
C VAL A 780 -22.94 -21.56 -43.52
N ILE A 781 -22.33 -22.18 -42.52
CA ILE A 781 -21.44 -21.50 -41.59
C ILE A 781 -20.02 -21.46 -42.15
N ALA A 782 -19.37 -20.29 -42.14
CA ALA A 782 -18.04 -20.10 -42.75
C ALA A 782 -16.86 -20.37 -41.78
N SER A 783 -17.10 -20.41 -40.48
CA SER A 783 -16.08 -20.58 -39.42
C SER A 783 -16.53 -21.63 -38.39
N ASP A 784 -15.59 -22.29 -37.72
CA ASP A 784 -15.91 -23.24 -36.64
C ASP A 784 -16.40 -22.57 -35.36
N ASN A 785 -16.61 -21.25 -35.39
CA ASN A 785 -17.27 -20.47 -34.36
C ASN A 785 -18.11 -19.38 -35.02
N ALA A 786 -19.42 -19.56 -35.08
CA ALA A 786 -20.33 -18.66 -35.76
C ALA A 786 -21.57 -18.36 -34.94
N THR A 787 -21.94 -17.08 -34.90
CA THR A 787 -23.11 -16.61 -34.17
C THR A 787 -24.23 -16.23 -35.13
N ILE A 788 -25.42 -16.74 -34.87
CA ILE A 788 -26.65 -16.41 -35.59
C ILE A 788 -27.59 -15.67 -34.64
N ALA A 789 -28.10 -14.52 -35.06
CA ALA A 789 -29.12 -13.78 -34.31
C ALA A 789 -30.46 -14.55 -34.32
N VAL A 790 -31.08 -14.71 -33.16
CA VAL A 790 -32.30 -15.50 -32.98
C VAL A 790 -33.20 -14.79 -31.95
N PRO A 791 -34.51 -14.64 -32.18
CA PRO A 791 -35.42 -14.06 -31.19
C PRO A 791 -35.46 -14.88 -29.89
N ALA A 792 -35.69 -14.20 -28.76
CA ALA A 792 -35.87 -14.84 -27.46
C ALA A 792 -36.97 -15.92 -27.51
N GLY A 793 -36.69 -17.08 -26.91
CA GLY A 793 -37.58 -18.23 -26.89
C GLY A 793 -36.86 -19.57 -27.10
N ILE A 794 -37.65 -20.65 -27.13
CA ILE A 794 -37.14 -22.01 -27.36
C ILE A 794 -36.98 -22.24 -28.87
N VAL A 795 -35.76 -22.59 -29.27
CA VAL A 795 -35.42 -22.93 -30.65
C VAL A 795 -34.78 -24.30 -30.75
N ALA A 796 -34.90 -24.93 -31.91
CA ALA A 796 -34.19 -26.15 -32.27
C ALA A 796 -33.21 -25.84 -33.40
N VAL A 797 -31.94 -26.15 -33.16
CA VAL A 797 -30.81 -25.89 -34.05
C VAL A 797 -30.39 -27.22 -34.64
N ALA A 798 -30.63 -27.38 -35.94
CA ALA A 798 -30.24 -28.55 -36.70
C ALA A 798 -28.97 -28.22 -37.50
N VAL A 799 -27.89 -28.95 -37.24
CA VAL A 799 -26.65 -28.85 -38.00
C VAL A 799 -26.54 -30.09 -38.90
N GLU A 800 -26.15 -29.89 -40.15
CA GLU A 800 -26.01 -30.96 -41.13
C GLU A 800 -25.12 -32.09 -40.62
N GLY A 801 -25.68 -33.30 -40.55
CA GLY A 801 -24.97 -34.50 -40.07
C GLY A 801 -25.03 -34.73 -38.55
N GLU A 802 -25.66 -33.83 -37.78
CA GLU A 802 -25.73 -33.90 -36.31
C GLU A 802 -27.17 -34.03 -35.80
N ALA A 803 -27.32 -34.42 -34.53
CA ALA A 803 -28.62 -34.36 -33.85
C ALA A 803 -29.04 -32.91 -33.60
N ALA A 804 -30.34 -32.61 -33.76
CA ALA A 804 -30.86 -31.28 -33.49
C ALA A 804 -30.79 -30.94 -31.99
N VAL A 805 -30.19 -29.78 -31.67
CA VAL A 805 -30.01 -29.29 -30.30
C VAL A 805 -31.12 -28.32 -29.93
N LYS A 806 -31.76 -28.50 -28.78
CA LYS A 806 -32.72 -27.53 -28.24
C LYS A 806 -31.96 -26.48 -27.45
N ALA A 807 -32.23 -25.21 -27.74
CA ALA A 807 -31.58 -24.08 -27.10
C ALA A 807 -32.64 -23.06 -26.62
N ILE A 808 -32.40 -22.44 -25.46
CA ILE A 808 -33.27 -21.40 -24.90
C ILE A 808 -32.57 -20.06 -25.06
N VAL A 809 -32.99 -19.29 -26.06
CA VAL A 809 -32.46 -17.95 -26.33
C VAL A 809 -33.11 -16.96 -25.38
N LYS A 810 -32.30 -16.21 -24.64
CA LYS A 810 -32.79 -15.23 -23.66
C LYS A 810 -33.26 -13.94 -24.32
#